data_AF-A0A9D7SPD1-F1
#
_entry.id   AF-A0A9D7SPD1-F1
#
_cell.length_a   1.000
_cell.length_b   1.000
_cell.length_c   1.000
_cell.angle_alpha   90.00
_cell.angle_beta   90.00
_cell.angle_gamma   90.00
#
_symmetry.space_group_name_H-M   'P 1'
#
loop_
_entity.id
_entity.type
_entity.pdbx_description
1 polymer ?
#
loop_
_entity_poly.entity_id
_entity_poly.type
_entity_poly.pdbx_seq_one_letter_code
_entity_poly.pdbx_strand_id
1 'polypeptide(L)'
;MEGDLGTLTVWSYGFAAAAYTLLAIYLAPVARTGPRGLPNAVMLAAVVFTVVWSLLAWGYGMTGSIGLYAIAVEADILRYGAWYAFVLVVLRPGEVSREGGQGGFRWVAAVIALVVVAGFVVQGLLASGVALAVPIKWMTFHPLLLAVIGLFLLEQLLRNVAADSRWNIKPLCLGLAGAFLFDLYVHSDAMLFGKLDADALGIRGLVHALVVPLIWLSSARSRDWARRVRLSRKVVMHTTGLLAVGAYLLFMAAVGYYVRFFGGEWGRAFQFALAFAALLGLAVLAFSGAMRAKLRVLVGKHFFRYRYDYREEWLKVTRALSAQNAPQALGEQVIRTLADMVESPGGSLWLWDGTRQGYRQFARWNMPESPVLESRESSLCGFLVRSGWVINLEEFRSLPSRYESLELPAWLSEMDNAWLVVPLMVGHELTGVVVLGSSRTQVDVNWEVNDLLRTAGSQAAGFLAQMLATEALLEARKFEAFNRMSAFVVHDLKNIVSQLSLMLKNAERHKDNPEFQQDMLMTVENSVERMRRLMLQLREGAAPTSASFGVELVRLFERVRATKRQTGREVEVEVVAAVAVRGDEERLERVFGHLVQNSLDATDHDGRVWVKVDKDAGQARVEVGDTGRGMTTEFVRERLFKPFQTTKQAGMGIGAFESFQYIRELGGEVAVDSVLNVGTRIVVTLPLFQVSRGSDLEAA
;
A
#
# COMPACT_ATOMS: atom_id res chain seq x y z
N MET A 1 38.99 -50.69 -37.10
CA MET A 1 38.76 -49.63 -36.09
C MET A 1 37.33 -49.61 -35.52
N GLU A 2 36.47 -50.60 -35.82
CA GLU A 2 35.12 -50.71 -35.22
C GLU A 2 35.10 -51.49 -33.87
N GLY A 3 36.17 -52.21 -33.53
CA GLY A 3 36.23 -53.06 -32.33
C GLY A 3 36.49 -52.34 -31.00
N ASP A 4 37.25 -51.24 -31.00
CA ASP A 4 37.62 -50.54 -29.75
C ASP A 4 36.46 -49.71 -29.16
N LEU A 5 35.64 -49.11 -30.03
CA LEU A 5 34.49 -48.28 -29.64
C LEU A 5 33.35 -49.09 -29.00
N GLY A 6 33.07 -50.27 -29.53
CA GLY A 6 32.10 -51.21 -28.94
C GLY A 6 32.56 -51.70 -27.57
N THR A 7 33.85 -52.02 -27.45
CA THR A 7 34.47 -52.47 -26.20
C THR A 7 34.40 -51.41 -25.10
N LEU A 8 34.73 -50.15 -25.43
CA LEU A 8 34.63 -49.02 -24.50
C LEU A 8 33.19 -48.81 -24.01
N THR A 9 32.21 -48.87 -24.92
CA THR A 9 30.78 -48.74 -24.60
C THR A 9 30.33 -49.85 -23.66
N VAL A 10 30.66 -51.11 -23.95
CA VAL A 10 30.30 -52.26 -23.11
C VAL A 10 30.88 -52.13 -21.70
N TRP A 11 32.17 -51.80 -21.55
CA TRP A 11 32.78 -51.65 -20.23
C TRP A 11 32.19 -50.48 -19.45
N SER A 12 31.99 -49.34 -20.12
CA SER A 12 31.47 -48.11 -19.52
C SER A 12 30.05 -48.28 -18.97
N TYR A 13 29.12 -48.79 -19.79
CA TYR A 13 27.72 -49.01 -19.36
C TYR A 13 27.58 -50.21 -18.43
N GLY A 14 28.41 -51.25 -18.58
CA GLY A 14 28.45 -52.38 -17.66
C GLY A 14 28.91 -51.97 -16.25
N PHE A 15 29.93 -51.10 -16.16
CA PHE A 15 30.39 -50.55 -14.89
C PHE A 15 29.33 -49.65 -14.25
N ALA A 16 28.66 -48.81 -15.04
CA ALA A 16 27.54 -48.00 -14.57
C ALA A 16 26.40 -48.86 -14.01
N ALA A 17 25.99 -49.91 -14.72
CA ALA A 17 24.94 -50.83 -14.29
C ALA A 17 25.30 -51.50 -12.96
N ALA A 18 26.53 -51.99 -12.80
CA ALA A 18 27.01 -52.58 -11.56
C ALA A 18 27.01 -51.57 -10.39
N ALA A 19 27.55 -50.37 -10.60
CA ALA A 19 27.64 -49.33 -9.58
C ALA A 19 26.26 -48.85 -9.10
N TYR A 20 25.33 -48.59 -10.03
CA TYR A 20 23.96 -48.19 -9.67
C TYR A 20 23.15 -49.35 -9.09
N THR A 21 23.42 -50.60 -9.43
CA THR A 21 22.79 -51.77 -8.79
C THR A 21 23.20 -51.88 -7.33
N LEU A 22 24.48 -51.73 -7.01
CA LEU A 22 24.96 -51.69 -5.63
C LEU A 22 24.32 -50.53 -4.85
N LEU A 23 24.20 -49.35 -5.47
CA LEU A 23 23.52 -48.20 -4.89
C LEU A 23 22.01 -48.47 -4.66
N ALA A 24 21.33 -49.15 -5.60
CA ALA A 24 19.93 -49.52 -5.47
C ALA A 24 19.70 -50.46 -4.28
N ILE A 25 20.57 -51.48 -4.12
CA ILE A 25 20.54 -52.41 -2.99
C ILE A 25 20.75 -51.65 -1.67
N TYR A 26 21.70 -50.72 -1.64
CA TYR A 26 21.96 -49.88 -0.47
C TYR A 26 20.75 -49.00 -0.08
N LEU A 27 20.04 -48.44 -1.06
CA LEU A 27 18.90 -47.54 -0.84
C LEU A 27 17.57 -48.26 -0.58
N ALA A 28 17.43 -49.54 -0.97
CA ALA A 28 16.18 -50.29 -0.86
C ALA A 28 15.62 -50.40 0.58
N PRO A 29 16.43 -50.65 1.64
CA PRO A 29 15.93 -50.65 3.02
C PRO A 29 15.45 -49.28 3.49
N VAL A 30 16.10 -48.21 3.03
CA VAL A 30 15.81 -46.81 3.43
C VAL A 30 14.50 -46.32 2.79
N ALA A 31 14.16 -46.83 1.61
CA ALA A 31 12.93 -46.48 0.88
C ALA A 31 11.65 -47.11 1.44
N ARG A 32 11.73 -48.23 2.19
CA ARG A 32 10.56 -49.01 2.67
C ARG A 32 9.86 -48.44 3.92
N THR A 33 10.24 -47.26 4.40
CA THR A 33 9.72 -46.66 5.64
C THR A 33 8.41 -45.86 5.44
N GLY A 34 7.33 -46.53 5.00
CA GLY A 34 5.95 -46.01 5.02
C GLY A 34 5.64 -44.74 4.17
N PRO A 35 4.42 -44.17 4.28
CA PRO A 35 3.99 -42.99 3.49
C PRO A 35 4.78 -41.71 3.76
N ARG A 36 5.66 -41.70 4.78
CA ARG A 36 6.56 -40.59 5.13
C ARG A 36 7.94 -40.68 4.47
N GLY A 37 8.19 -41.69 3.60
CA GLY A 37 9.45 -41.93 2.90
C GLY A 37 9.50 -41.52 1.42
N LEU A 38 8.55 -40.71 0.93
CA LEU A 38 8.39 -40.38 -0.49
C LEU A 38 9.70 -39.90 -1.19
N PRO A 39 10.52 -38.98 -0.64
CA PRO A 39 11.75 -38.55 -1.31
C PRO A 39 12.76 -39.69 -1.52
N ASN A 40 12.89 -40.59 -0.54
CA ASN A 40 13.80 -41.74 -0.63
C ASN A 40 13.30 -42.79 -1.63
N ALA A 41 11.98 -43.01 -1.69
CA ALA A 41 11.38 -43.91 -2.65
C ALA A 41 11.53 -43.41 -4.10
N VAL A 42 11.35 -42.10 -4.33
CA VAL A 42 11.53 -41.49 -5.66
C VAL A 42 13.01 -41.47 -6.06
N MET A 43 13.94 -41.28 -5.11
CA MET A 43 15.37 -41.46 -5.39
C MET A 43 15.71 -42.89 -5.81
N LEU A 44 15.18 -43.89 -5.11
CA LEU A 44 15.37 -45.29 -5.47
C LEU A 44 14.83 -45.57 -6.87
N ALA A 45 13.67 -45.03 -7.23
CA ALA A 45 13.11 -45.14 -8.58
C ALA A 45 14.07 -44.54 -9.62
N ALA A 46 14.63 -43.35 -9.39
CA ALA A 46 15.61 -42.73 -10.28
C ALA A 46 16.89 -43.56 -10.47
N VAL A 47 17.37 -44.17 -9.39
CA VAL A 47 18.49 -45.12 -9.43
C VAL A 47 18.14 -46.37 -10.24
N VAL A 48 16.95 -46.95 -10.06
CA VAL A 48 16.48 -48.13 -10.82
C VAL A 48 16.33 -47.82 -12.31
N PHE A 49 15.76 -46.68 -12.69
CA PHE A 49 15.70 -46.27 -14.10
C PHE A 49 17.11 -46.06 -14.71
N THR A 50 18.07 -45.59 -13.90
CA THR A 50 19.47 -45.49 -14.33
C THR A 50 20.11 -46.88 -14.53
N VAL A 51 19.76 -47.88 -13.73
CA VAL A 51 20.17 -49.29 -13.93
C VAL A 51 19.56 -49.85 -15.22
N VAL A 52 18.26 -49.65 -15.45
CA VAL A 52 17.58 -50.15 -16.65
C VAL A 52 18.20 -49.56 -17.91
N TRP A 53 18.41 -48.24 -17.94
CA TRP A 53 19.08 -47.56 -19.05
C TRP A 53 20.49 -48.10 -19.31
N SER A 54 21.31 -48.26 -18.27
CA SER A 54 22.68 -48.75 -18.41
C SER A 54 22.74 -50.22 -18.86
N LEU A 55 21.83 -51.08 -18.40
CA LEU A 55 21.73 -52.47 -18.87
C LEU A 55 21.29 -52.56 -20.34
N LEU A 56 20.34 -51.72 -20.77
CA LEU A 56 19.88 -51.67 -22.16
C LEU A 56 20.98 -51.13 -23.09
N ALA A 57 21.70 -50.09 -22.68
CA ALA A 57 22.83 -49.53 -23.42
C ALA A 57 24.01 -50.52 -23.49
N TRP A 58 24.26 -51.27 -22.41
CA TRP A 58 25.22 -52.37 -22.39
C TRP A 58 24.83 -53.51 -23.35
N GLY A 59 23.55 -53.93 -23.32
CA GLY A 59 23.01 -54.93 -24.22
C GLY A 59 23.10 -54.51 -25.69
N TYR A 60 22.85 -53.23 -25.99
CA TYR A 60 23.12 -52.65 -27.31
C TYR A 60 24.60 -52.74 -27.68
N GLY A 61 25.51 -52.36 -26.78
CA GLY A 61 26.95 -52.45 -27.01
C GLY A 61 27.45 -53.87 -27.31
N MET A 62 26.81 -54.91 -26.75
CA MET A 62 27.15 -56.31 -27.01
C MET A 62 26.54 -56.88 -28.28
N THR A 63 25.33 -56.46 -28.64
CA THR A 63 24.54 -57.10 -29.71
C THR A 63 24.44 -56.29 -31.00
N GLY A 64 24.71 -54.98 -30.93
CA GLY A 64 24.47 -54.04 -32.03
C GLY A 64 22.99 -53.88 -32.42
N SER A 65 22.05 -54.40 -31.62
CA SER A 65 20.62 -54.43 -31.97
C SER A 65 20.00 -53.03 -31.94
N ILE A 66 19.48 -52.58 -33.08
CA ILE A 66 18.77 -51.31 -33.24
C ILE A 66 17.54 -51.25 -32.31
N GLY A 67 16.86 -52.38 -32.09
CA GLY A 67 15.71 -52.45 -31.18
C GLY A 67 16.12 -52.18 -29.72
N LEU A 68 17.25 -52.71 -29.28
CA LEU A 68 17.77 -52.44 -27.93
C LEU A 68 18.23 -50.98 -27.79
N TYR A 69 18.79 -50.38 -28.84
CA TYR A 69 19.12 -48.96 -28.86
C TYR A 69 17.88 -48.08 -28.69
N ALA A 70 16.80 -48.36 -29.43
CA ALA A 70 15.55 -47.60 -29.32
C ALA A 70 14.96 -47.66 -27.89
N ILE A 71 14.92 -48.86 -27.30
CA ILE A 71 14.44 -49.04 -25.92
C ILE A 71 15.40 -48.36 -24.91
N ALA A 72 16.71 -48.36 -25.18
CA ALA A 72 17.68 -47.66 -24.34
C ALA A 72 17.46 -46.13 -24.36
N VAL A 73 17.15 -45.54 -25.52
CA VAL A 73 16.83 -44.11 -25.64
C VAL A 73 15.57 -43.75 -24.84
N GLU A 74 14.53 -44.57 -24.90
CA GLU A 74 13.32 -44.38 -24.08
C GLU A 74 13.60 -44.48 -22.57
N ALA A 75 14.42 -45.46 -22.18
CA ALA A 75 14.86 -45.61 -20.80
C ALA A 75 15.68 -44.39 -20.31
N ASP A 76 16.44 -43.73 -21.18
CA ASP A 76 17.17 -42.51 -20.85
C ASP A 76 16.22 -41.33 -20.56
N ILE A 77 15.15 -41.17 -21.34
CA ILE A 77 14.12 -40.15 -21.09
C ILE A 77 13.43 -40.38 -19.74
N LEU A 78 13.09 -41.63 -19.44
CA LEU A 78 12.49 -42.00 -18.15
C LEU A 78 13.48 -41.80 -16.99
N ARG A 79 14.77 -42.05 -17.20
CA ARG A 79 15.84 -41.75 -16.24
C ARG A 79 15.88 -40.25 -15.89
N TYR A 80 15.85 -39.36 -16.89
CA TYR A 80 15.76 -37.92 -16.65
C TYR A 80 14.50 -37.55 -15.86
N GLY A 81 13.34 -38.06 -16.31
CA GLY A 81 12.06 -37.82 -15.63
C GLY A 81 12.07 -38.25 -14.16
N ALA A 82 12.69 -39.38 -13.85
CA ALA A 82 12.80 -39.87 -12.47
C ALA A 82 13.71 -39.00 -11.60
N TRP A 83 14.85 -38.53 -12.12
CA TRP A 83 15.70 -37.56 -11.41
C TRP A 83 15.02 -36.20 -11.21
N TYR A 84 14.23 -35.72 -12.19
CA TYR A 84 13.44 -34.51 -12.02
C TYR A 84 12.35 -34.67 -10.98
N ALA A 85 11.64 -35.80 -10.99
CA ALA A 85 10.63 -36.11 -10.00
C ALA A 85 11.23 -36.11 -8.58
N PHE A 86 12.44 -36.68 -8.43
CA PHE A 86 13.17 -36.64 -7.17
C PHE A 86 13.45 -35.20 -6.72
N VAL A 87 14.06 -34.38 -7.58
CA VAL A 87 14.40 -32.99 -7.24
C VAL A 87 13.14 -32.16 -6.96
N LEU A 88 12.07 -32.35 -7.74
CA LEU A 88 10.78 -31.69 -7.52
C LEU A 88 10.15 -32.10 -6.19
N VAL A 89 10.21 -33.37 -5.80
CA VAL A 89 9.70 -33.84 -4.50
C VAL A 89 10.48 -33.21 -3.34
N VAL A 90 11.80 -33.06 -3.47
CA VAL A 90 12.63 -32.37 -2.46
C VAL A 90 12.37 -30.86 -2.43
N LEU A 91 12.00 -30.26 -3.57
CA LEU A 91 11.66 -28.84 -3.70
C LEU A 91 10.22 -28.48 -3.29
N ARG A 92 9.37 -29.45 -2.94
CA ARG A 92 7.95 -29.19 -2.62
C ARG A 92 7.82 -28.24 -1.42
N PRO A 93 7.09 -27.12 -1.54
CA PRO A 93 6.79 -26.25 -0.41
C PRO A 93 6.06 -27.00 0.72
N GLY A 94 6.41 -26.74 1.97
CA GLY A 94 5.71 -27.33 3.13
C GLY A 94 4.26 -26.86 3.26
N GLU A 95 3.43 -27.63 3.96
CA GLU A 95 1.96 -27.42 4.08
C GLU A 95 1.53 -26.06 4.65
N VAL A 96 2.44 -25.33 5.31
CA VAL A 96 2.18 -24.04 5.97
C VAL A 96 2.08 -22.87 4.96
N SER A 97 2.58 -23.02 3.73
CA SER A 97 2.57 -21.97 2.70
C SER A 97 1.47 -22.20 1.65
N ARG A 98 0.20 -22.15 2.09
CA ARG A 98 -0.98 -22.45 1.24
C ARG A 98 -1.51 -21.26 0.43
N GLU A 99 -1.15 -20.03 0.77
CA GLU A 99 -1.72 -18.84 0.13
C GLU A 99 -0.70 -18.21 -0.85
N GLY A 100 -0.92 -18.40 -2.15
CA GLY A 100 -0.28 -17.63 -3.23
C GLY A 100 0.90 -18.27 -3.99
N GLY A 101 1.70 -19.14 -3.37
CA GLY A 101 2.95 -19.68 -3.98
C GLY A 101 2.83 -21.02 -4.73
N GLN A 102 1.75 -21.78 -4.54
CA GLN A 102 1.65 -23.15 -5.07
C GLN A 102 1.36 -23.23 -6.58
N GLY A 103 0.73 -22.20 -7.16
CA GLY A 103 0.35 -22.19 -8.59
C GLY A 103 1.55 -22.25 -9.53
N GLY A 104 2.58 -21.43 -9.27
CA GLY A 104 3.79 -21.39 -10.09
C GLY A 104 4.60 -22.70 -10.02
N PHE A 105 4.76 -23.28 -8.83
CA PHE A 105 5.45 -24.55 -8.64
C PHE A 105 4.76 -25.71 -9.39
N ARG A 106 3.42 -25.80 -9.30
CA ARG A 106 2.64 -26.83 -10.01
C ARG A 106 2.71 -26.66 -11.52
N TRP A 107 2.69 -25.43 -12.02
CA TRP A 107 2.82 -25.16 -13.45
C TRP A 107 4.20 -25.57 -13.99
N VAL A 108 5.29 -25.22 -13.29
CA VAL A 108 6.65 -25.64 -13.69
C VAL A 108 6.79 -27.16 -13.67
N ALA A 109 6.27 -27.83 -12.64
CA ALA A 109 6.26 -29.30 -12.60
C ALA A 109 5.45 -29.91 -13.76
N ALA A 110 4.32 -29.32 -14.13
CA ALA A 110 3.51 -29.75 -15.27
C ALA A 110 4.23 -29.55 -16.61
N VAL A 111 4.92 -28.42 -16.80
CA VAL A 111 5.72 -28.16 -18.02
C VAL A 111 6.86 -29.16 -18.14
N ILE A 112 7.58 -29.45 -17.05
CA ILE A 112 8.67 -30.44 -17.06
C ILE A 112 8.12 -31.84 -17.38
N ALA A 113 6.99 -32.22 -16.76
CA ALA A 113 6.33 -33.49 -17.05
C ALA A 113 5.89 -33.57 -18.53
N LEU A 114 5.34 -32.49 -19.09
CA LEU A 114 4.96 -32.41 -20.49
C LEU A 114 6.17 -32.59 -21.42
N VAL A 115 7.32 -31.99 -21.13
CA VAL A 115 8.54 -32.14 -21.95
C VAL A 115 9.06 -33.58 -21.93
N VAL A 116 9.00 -34.26 -20.77
CA VAL A 116 9.38 -35.67 -20.66
C VAL A 116 8.42 -36.56 -21.46
N VAL A 117 7.11 -36.37 -21.29
CA VAL A 117 6.08 -37.15 -22.01
C VAL A 117 6.14 -36.90 -23.51
N ALA A 118 6.31 -35.65 -23.95
CA ALA A 118 6.45 -35.31 -25.36
C ALA A 118 7.68 -36.00 -25.98
N GLY A 119 8.80 -36.05 -25.25
CA GLY A 119 9.99 -36.79 -25.65
C GLY A 119 9.74 -38.28 -25.88
N PHE A 120 9.11 -38.92 -24.89
CA PHE A 120 8.77 -40.34 -24.92
C PHE A 120 7.82 -40.67 -26.09
N VAL A 121 6.82 -39.82 -26.33
CA VAL A 121 5.89 -40.00 -27.47
C VAL A 121 6.60 -39.82 -28.81
N VAL A 122 7.45 -38.81 -28.95
CA VAL A 122 8.19 -38.55 -30.20
C VAL A 122 9.17 -39.69 -30.50
N GLN A 123 9.93 -40.16 -29.51
CA GLN A 123 10.82 -41.31 -29.68
C GLN A 123 10.06 -42.60 -29.98
N GLY A 124 8.92 -42.83 -29.34
CA GLY A 124 8.10 -44.01 -29.61
C GLY A 124 7.54 -44.03 -31.03
N LEU A 125 7.13 -42.87 -31.54
CA LEU A 125 6.70 -42.70 -32.93
C LEU A 125 7.86 -42.95 -33.90
N LEU A 126 9.06 -42.42 -33.62
CA LEU A 126 10.26 -42.67 -34.42
C LEU A 126 10.65 -44.16 -34.43
N ALA A 127 10.61 -44.82 -33.27
CA ALA A 127 10.92 -46.25 -33.13
C ALA A 127 9.89 -47.15 -33.84
N SER A 128 8.62 -46.72 -33.90
CA SER A 128 7.55 -47.46 -34.60
C SER A 128 7.64 -47.39 -36.13
N GLY A 129 8.58 -46.61 -36.69
CA GLY A 129 8.73 -46.44 -38.13
C GLY A 129 7.64 -45.57 -38.76
N VAL A 130 6.79 -44.92 -37.96
CA VAL A 130 5.86 -43.89 -38.44
C VAL A 130 6.70 -42.72 -38.98
N ALA A 131 6.73 -42.59 -40.30
CA ALA A 131 7.65 -41.73 -41.02
C ALA A 131 7.42 -40.23 -40.75
N LEU A 132 8.02 -39.70 -39.69
CA LEU A 132 8.53 -38.35 -39.71
C LEU A 132 10.00 -38.44 -40.14
N ALA A 133 10.33 -37.87 -41.31
CA ALA A 133 11.71 -37.63 -41.70
C ALA A 133 12.30 -36.54 -40.79
N VAL A 134 12.56 -36.88 -39.52
CA VAL A 134 13.13 -35.98 -38.54
C VAL A 134 14.64 -35.97 -38.74
N PRO A 135 15.26 -34.83 -39.10
CA PRO A 135 16.70 -34.74 -39.19
C PRO A 135 17.35 -35.13 -37.85
N ILE A 136 18.49 -35.83 -37.89
CA ILE A 136 19.26 -36.27 -36.70
C ILE A 136 19.44 -35.13 -35.66
N LYS A 137 19.55 -33.87 -36.12
CA LYS A 137 19.68 -32.68 -35.27
C LYS A 137 18.46 -32.38 -34.40
N TRP A 138 17.26 -32.69 -34.87
CA TRP A 138 16.03 -32.57 -34.08
C TRP A 138 15.93 -33.71 -33.06
N MET A 139 16.50 -34.88 -33.36
CA MET A 139 16.62 -35.98 -32.40
C MET A 139 17.58 -35.65 -31.25
N THR A 140 18.60 -34.80 -31.48
CA THR A 140 19.53 -34.34 -30.43
C THR A 140 19.03 -33.14 -29.63
N PHE A 141 18.03 -32.40 -30.12
CA PHE A 141 17.49 -31.21 -29.45
C PHE A 141 16.77 -31.56 -28.13
N HIS A 142 15.99 -32.65 -28.12
CA HIS A 142 15.23 -33.05 -26.94
C HIS A 142 16.15 -33.51 -25.77
N PRO A 143 17.14 -34.38 -25.98
CA PRO A 143 18.13 -34.71 -24.93
C PRO A 143 18.92 -33.50 -24.42
N LEU A 144 19.24 -32.54 -25.31
CA LEU A 144 19.87 -31.28 -24.92
C LEU A 144 18.96 -30.46 -23.98
N LEU A 145 17.67 -30.35 -24.32
CA LEU A 145 16.67 -29.66 -23.49
C LEU A 145 16.52 -30.33 -22.11
N LEU A 146 16.53 -31.67 -22.06
CA LEU A 146 16.53 -32.41 -20.80
C LEU A 146 17.78 -32.08 -19.95
N ALA A 147 18.98 -32.09 -20.51
CA ALA A 147 20.19 -31.72 -19.76
C ALA A 147 20.08 -30.30 -19.15
N VAL A 148 19.55 -29.33 -19.92
CA VAL A 148 19.32 -27.94 -19.43
C VAL A 148 18.30 -27.89 -18.29
N ILE A 149 17.16 -28.60 -18.41
CA ILE A 149 16.14 -28.67 -17.36
C ILE A 149 16.72 -29.29 -16.08
N GLY A 150 17.54 -30.34 -16.21
CA GLY A 150 18.20 -30.99 -15.08
C GLY A 150 19.11 -30.03 -14.32
N LEU A 151 19.94 -29.28 -15.05
CA LEU A 151 20.80 -28.25 -14.47
C LEU A 151 19.99 -27.15 -13.79
N PHE A 152 18.89 -26.69 -14.41
CA PHE A 152 17.98 -25.70 -13.82
C PHE A 152 17.40 -26.18 -12.48
N LEU A 153 16.89 -27.41 -12.43
CA LEU A 153 16.33 -28.00 -11.21
C LEU A 153 17.37 -28.11 -10.09
N LEU A 154 18.62 -28.46 -10.41
CA LEU A 154 19.71 -28.51 -9.43
C LEU A 154 20.08 -27.12 -8.90
N GLU A 155 20.08 -26.09 -9.75
CA GLU A 155 20.26 -24.70 -9.31
C GLU A 155 19.15 -24.29 -8.33
N GLN A 156 17.89 -24.59 -8.66
CA GLN A 156 16.76 -24.31 -7.76
C GLN A 156 16.91 -25.03 -6.42
N LEU A 157 17.36 -26.29 -6.45
CA LEU A 157 17.61 -27.08 -5.25
C LEU A 157 18.70 -26.44 -4.38
N LEU A 158 19.88 -26.13 -4.93
CA LEU A 158 20.99 -25.55 -4.16
C LEU A 158 20.66 -24.19 -3.55
N ARG A 159 19.88 -23.36 -4.25
CA ARG A 159 19.51 -22.02 -3.79
C ARG A 159 18.44 -22.04 -2.69
N ASN A 160 17.47 -22.94 -2.81
CA ASN A 160 16.31 -22.99 -1.90
C ASN A 160 16.55 -23.84 -0.63
N VAL A 161 17.64 -24.59 -0.56
CA VAL A 161 18.03 -25.36 0.63
C VAL A 161 18.63 -24.46 1.71
N ALA A 162 18.14 -24.58 2.94
CA ALA A 162 18.64 -23.86 4.12
C ALA A 162 20.13 -24.14 4.37
N ALA A 163 20.85 -23.15 4.90
CA ALA A 163 22.31 -23.21 5.11
C ALA A 163 22.77 -24.50 5.82
N ASP A 164 22.04 -24.90 6.87
CA ASP A 164 22.31 -26.08 7.69
C ASP A 164 22.18 -27.41 6.91
N SER A 165 21.37 -27.43 5.85
CA SER A 165 21.11 -28.62 5.01
C SER A 165 22.00 -28.67 3.77
N ARG A 166 22.69 -27.58 3.41
CA ARG A 166 23.54 -27.50 2.21
C ARG A 166 24.70 -28.50 2.24
N TRP A 167 25.28 -28.75 3.42
CA TRP A 167 26.40 -29.68 3.55
C TRP A 167 26.04 -31.13 3.18
N ASN A 168 24.79 -31.53 3.38
CA ASN A 168 24.32 -32.88 3.08
C ASN A 168 23.95 -33.08 1.62
N ILE A 169 23.39 -32.05 0.96
CA ILE A 169 22.90 -32.14 -0.43
C ILE A 169 23.95 -31.79 -1.48
N LYS A 170 24.99 -31.03 -1.12
CA LYS A 170 26.05 -30.60 -2.04
C LYS A 170 26.71 -31.74 -2.83
N PRO A 171 27.11 -32.88 -2.22
CA PRO A 171 27.69 -33.99 -2.98
C PRO A 171 26.75 -34.53 -4.05
N LEU A 172 25.47 -34.74 -3.71
CA LEU A 172 24.44 -35.19 -4.65
C LEU A 172 24.28 -34.23 -5.82
N CYS A 173 24.12 -32.93 -5.53
CA CYS A 173 23.97 -31.91 -6.56
C CYS A 173 25.21 -31.82 -7.44
N LEU A 174 26.41 -31.96 -6.87
CA LEU A 174 27.66 -31.96 -7.62
C LEU A 174 27.73 -33.15 -8.59
N GLY A 175 27.35 -34.34 -8.13
CA GLY A 175 27.34 -35.54 -8.97
C GLY A 175 26.33 -35.45 -10.11
N LEU A 176 25.08 -35.06 -9.81
CA LEU A 176 24.05 -34.87 -10.83
C LEU A 176 24.38 -33.72 -11.80
N ALA A 177 24.99 -32.63 -11.31
CA ALA A 177 25.44 -31.53 -12.16
C ALA A 177 26.56 -31.98 -13.10
N GLY A 178 27.51 -32.79 -12.63
CA GLY A 178 28.55 -33.39 -13.47
C GLY A 178 27.97 -34.24 -14.60
N ALA A 179 27.01 -35.11 -14.29
CA ALA A 179 26.30 -35.90 -15.29
C ALA A 179 25.54 -35.03 -16.31
N PHE A 180 24.74 -34.06 -15.86
CA PHE A 180 23.97 -33.21 -16.77
C PHE A 180 24.86 -32.25 -17.59
N LEU A 181 25.99 -31.79 -17.05
CA LEU A 181 26.97 -31.00 -17.82
C LEU A 181 27.64 -31.85 -18.91
N PHE A 182 27.96 -33.11 -18.62
CA PHE A 182 28.49 -34.02 -19.62
C PHE A 182 27.45 -34.34 -20.70
N ASP A 183 26.21 -34.62 -20.31
CA ASP A 183 25.10 -34.82 -21.25
C ASP A 183 24.86 -33.56 -22.12
N LEU A 184 24.93 -32.36 -21.51
CA LEU A 184 24.84 -31.09 -22.23
C LEU A 184 25.95 -30.96 -23.26
N TYR A 185 27.20 -31.30 -22.89
CA TYR A 185 28.34 -31.31 -23.82
C TYR A 185 28.08 -32.25 -25.00
N VAL A 186 27.80 -33.53 -24.74
CA VAL A 186 27.57 -34.56 -25.79
C VAL A 186 26.47 -34.14 -26.75
N HIS A 187 25.35 -33.66 -26.24
CA HIS A 187 24.20 -33.29 -27.08
C HIS A 187 24.37 -31.94 -27.78
N SER A 188 25.14 -31.00 -27.18
CA SER A 188 25.46 -29.72 -27.83
C SER A 188 26.41 -29.90 -29.00
N ASP A 189 27.43 -30.74 -28.83
CA ASP A 189 28.39 -31.10 -29.88
C ASP A 189 27.67 -31.77 -31.05
N ALA A 190 26.80 -32.74 -30.74
CA ALA A 190 26.00 -33.44 -31.74
C ALA A 190 25.05 -32.52 -32.52
N MET A 191 24.49 -31.50 -31.86
CA MET A 191 23.63 -30.52 -32.51
C MET A 191 24.42 -29.57 -33.43
N LEU A 192 25.60 -29.12 -33.01
CA LEU A 192 26.46 -28.19 -33.76
C LEU A 192 27.05 -28.84 -35.01
N PHE A 193 27.63 -30.03 -34.87
CA PHE A 193 28.34 -30.71 -35.96
C PHE A 193 27.43 -31.67 -36.75
N GLY A 194 26.28 -32.05 -36.19
CA GLY A 194 25.32 -32.96 -36.81
C GLY A 194 25.79 -34.42 -36.84
N LYS A 195 26.73 -34.78 -35.96
CA LYS A 195 27.27 -36.12 -35.76
C LYS A 195 27.42 -36.35 -34.26
N LEU A 196 27.04 -37.53 -33.78
CA LEU A 196 27.31 -37.92 -32.39
C LEU A 196 28.76 -38.42 -32.29
N ASP A 197 29.52 -37.87 -31.35
CA ASP A 197 30.84 -38.40 -31.00
C ASP A 197 30.68 -39.76 -30.31
N ALA A 198 31.19 -40.80 -30.98
CA ALA A 198 31.08 -42.19 -30.51
C ALA A 198 31.93 -42.43 -29.26
N ASP A 199 33.06 -41.73 -29.10
CA ASP A 199 33.92 -41.84 -27.91
C ASP A 199 33.23 -41.20 -26.70
N ALA A 200 32.61 -40.03 -26.90
CA ALA A 200 31.87 -39.33 -25.85
C ALA A 200 30.62 -40.11 -25.40
N LEU A 201 29.89 -40.73 -26.34
CA LEU A 201 28.78 -41.63 -26.04
C LEU A 201 29.24 -42.91 -25.33
N GLY A 202 30.40 -43.45 -25.71
CA GLY A 202 31.00 -44.63 -25.11
C GLY A 202 31.37 -44.39 -23.64
N ILE A 203 31.99 -43.25 -23.31
CA ILE A 203 32.43 -42.91 -21.94
C ILE A 203 31.28 -42.46 -21.03
N ARG A 204 30.11 -42.11 -21.59
CA ARG A 204 28.95 -41.62 -20.84
C ARG A 204 28.56 -42.52 -19.65
N GLY A 205 28.54 -43.85 -19.82
CA GLY A 205 28.29 -44.79 -18.73
C GLY A 205 29.26 -44.61 -17.54
N LEU A 206 30.55 -44.51 -17.81
CA LEU A 206 31.60 -44.31 -16.81
C LEU A 206 31.45 -42.97 -16.08
N VAL A 207 31.08 -41.90 -16.79
CA VAL A 207 30.76 -40.60 -16.15
C VAL A 207 29.61 -40.75 -15.17
N HIS A 208 28.55 -41.47 -15.53
CA HIS A 208 27.44 -41.76 -14.62
C HIS A 208 27.87 -42.65 -13.44
N ALA A 209 28.79 -43.59 -13.63
CA ALA A 209 29.32 -44.39 -12.54
C ALA A 209 30.10 -43.54 -11.51
N LEU A 210 30.81 -42.50 -11.94
CA LEU A 210 31.49 -41.54 -11.05
C LEU A 210 30.52 -40.71 -10.20
N VAL A 211 29.24 -40.66 -10.54
CA VAL A 211 28.20 -40.00 -9.75
C VAL A 211 27.79 -40.83 -8.53
N VAL A 212 27.93 -42.16 -8.59
CA VAL A 212 27.48 -43.08 -7.53
C VAL A 212 28.13 -42.81 -6.17
N PRO A 213 29.47 -42.62 -6.04
CA PRO A 213 30.09 -42.26 -4.77
C PRO A 213 29.54 -40.96 -4.15
N LEU A 214 29.17 -39.99 -4.99
CA LEU A 214 28.63 -38.70 -4.53
C LEU A 214 27.18 -38.82 -4.03
N ILE A 215 26.35 -39.63 -4.71
CA ILE A 215 24.99 -39.98 -4.23
C ILE A 215 25.09 -40.78 -2.92
N TRP A 216 26.01 -41.75 -2.86
CA TRP A 216 26.24 -42.55 -1.66
C TRP A 216 26.70 -41.67 -0.49
N LEU A 217 27.67 -40.78 -0.70
CA LEU A 217 28.15 -39.86 0.35
C LEU A 217 27.03 -38.97 0.90
N SER A 218 26.09 -38.52 0.05
CA SER A 218 24.93 -37.73 0.49
C SER A 218 23.95 -38.56 1.32
N SER A 219 23.68 -39.81 0.90
CA SER A 219 22.73 -40.71 1.57
C SER A 219 23.27 -41.37 2.84
N ALA A 220 24.57 -41.62 2.93
CA ALA A 220 25.22 -42.21 4.10
C ALA A 220 25.32 -41.25 5.29
N ARG A 221 25.32 -39.93 5.06
CA ARG A 221 25.48 -38.91 6.10
C ARG A 221 24.30 -38.81 7.06
N SER A 222 23.07 -39.18 6.65
CA SER A 222 21.97 -39.41 7.60
C SER A 222 20.86 -40.24 6.96
N ARG A 223 20.31 -41.21 7.71
CA ARG A 223 19.20 -42.08 7.25
C ARG A 223 17.92 -41.33 6.84
N ASP A 224 17.79 -40.08 7.28
CA ASP A 224 16.67 -39.16 7.01
C ASP A 224 17.08 -37.89 6.27
N TRP A 225 18.19 -37.92 5.54
CA TRP A 225 18.79 -36.73 4.92
C TRP A 225 17.79 -35.99 4.03
N ALA A 226 17.07 -36.70 3.14
CA ALA A 226 16.12 -36.10 2.21
C ALA A 226 14.89 -35.48 2.90
N ARG A 227 14.55 -35.94 4.11
CA ARG A 227 13.46 -35.36 4.94
C ARG A 227 13.90 -34.13 5.71
N ARG A 228 15.17 -34.09 6.13
CA ARG A 228 15.75 -32.99 6.92
C ARG A 228 16.22 -31.81 6.08
N VAL A 229 16.14 -31.90 4.75
CA VAL A 229 16.34 -30.77 3.85
C VAL A 229 15.24 -29.75 4.10
N ARG A 230 15.50 -28.81 5.02
CA ARG A 230 14.61 -27.68 5.28
C ARG A 230 14.76 -26.71 4.13
N LEU A 231 13.67 -26.47 3.41
CA LEU A 231 13.60 -25.40 2.43
C LEU A 231 13.53 -24.06 3.17
N SER A 232 14.18 -23.04 2.63
CA SER A 232 14.01 -21.66 3.09
C SER A 232 12.52 -21.29 3.06
N ARG A 233 12.03 -20.47 4.00
CA ARG A 233 10.60 -20.14 4.21
C ARG A 233 9.91 -19.49 3.00
N LYS A 234 10.66 -19.21 1.93
CA LYS A 234 10.16 -18.76 0.63
C LYS A 234 10.93 -19.55 -0.44
N VAL A 235 10.33 -20.60 -1.01
CA VAL A 235 10.86 -21.24 -2.23
C VAL A 235 10.62 -20.26 -3.36
N VAL A 236 11.65 -19.49 -3.72
CA VAL A 236 11.60 -18.57 -4.86
C VAL A 236 12.28 -19.28 -6.01
N MET A 237 11.53 -19.53 -7.09
CA MET A 237 12.14 -20.03 -8.31
C MET A 237 12.96 -18.89 -8.95
N HIS A 238 14.28 -18.92 -8.75
CA HIS A 238 15.20 -17.94 -9.30
C HIS A 238 15.61 -18.36 -10.72
N THR A 239 14.98 -17.83 -11.75
CA THR A 239 15.18 -18.23 -13.15
C THR A 239 16.38 -17.56 -13.86
N THR A 240 17.30 -16.91 -13.16
CA THR A 240 18.12 -15.85 -13.80
C THR A 240 19.49 -16.25 -14.35
N GLY A 241 20.15 -17.28 -13.84
CA GLY A 241 21.53 -17.58 -14.25
C GLY A 241 21.61 -18.63 -15.35
N LEU A 242 21.21 -19.85 -15.01
CA LEU A 242 21.45 -21.02 -15.85
C LEU A 242 20.41 -21.19 -16.96
N LEU A 243 19.18 -20.72 -16.75
CA LEU A 243 18.16 -20.64 -17.80
C LEU A 243 18.52 -19.62 -18.88
N ALA A 244 19.13 -18.50 -18.51
CA ALA A 244 19.61 -17.51 -19.48
C ALA A 244 20.78 -18.05 -20.31
N VAL A 245 21.73 -18.76 -19.66
CA VAL A 245 22.82 -19.44 -20.36
C VAL A 245 22.32 -20.58 -21.23
N GLY A 246 21.38 -21.39 -20.73
CA GLY A 246 20.75 -22.48 -21.49
C GLY A 246 19.95 -21.97 -22.69
N ALA A 247 19.12 -20.95 -22.50
CA ALA A 247 18.37 -20.31 -23.58
C ALA A 247 19.30 -19.63 -24.59
N TYR A 248 20.39 -19.03 -24.14
CA TYR A 248 21.43 -18.47 -25.01
C TYR A 248 22.10 -19.55 -25.86
N LEU A 249 22.51 -20.66 -25.25
CA LEU A 249 23.11 -21.78 -25.98
C LEU A 249 22.12 -22.40 -26.99
N LEU A 250 20.85 -22.54 -26.61
CA LEU A 250 19.79 -23.02 -27.50
C LEU A 250 19.52 -22.05 -28.65
N PHE A 251 19.49 -20.74 -28.38
CA PHE A 251 19.35 -19.69 -29.39
C PHE A 251 20.53 -19.70 -30.36
N MET A 252 21.77 -19.77 -29.84
CA MET A 252 22.97 -19.84 -30.67
C MET A 252 23.02 -21.13 -31.50
N ALA A 253 22.55 -22.26 -30.96
CA ALA A 253 22.42 -23.50 -31.71
C ALA A 253 21.35 -23.40 -32.82
N ALA A 254 20.23 -22.72 -32.57
CA ALA A 254 19.19 -22.46 -33.58
C ALA A 254 19.68 -21.51 -34.69
N VAL A 255 20.40 -20.44 -34.34
CA VAL A 255 21.03 -19.52 -35.31
C VAL A 255 22.11 -20.25 -36.11
N GLY A 256 22.92 -21.09 -35.47
CA GLY A 256 23.92 -21.92 -36.15
C GLY A 256 23.30 -22.92 -37.13
N TYR A 257 22.09 -23.41 -36.85
CA TYR A 257 21.30 -24.20 -37.79
C TYR A 257 20.81 -23.36 -38.98
N TYR A 258 20.24 -22.18 -38.72
CA TYR A 258 19.76 -21.26 -39.77
C TYR A 258 20.88 -20.85 -40.74
N VAL A 259 22.02 -20.43 -40.19
CA VAL A 259 23.21 -20.04 -40.95
C VAL A 259 23.72 -21.18 -41.84
N ARG A 260 23.57 -22.44 -41.42
CA ARG A 260 23.96 -23.58 -42.25
C ARG A 260 22.97 -23.90 -43.36
N PHE A 261 21.66 -23.70 -43.12
CA PHE A 261 20.63 -23.95 -44.14
C PHE A 261 20.64 -22.88 -45.23
N PHE A 262 20.90 -21.62 -44.86
CA PHE A 262 20.86 -20.49 -45.79
C PHE A 262 22.24 -19.95 -46.22
N GLY A 263 23.33 -20.35 -45.56
CA GLY A 263 24.66 -19.74 -45.74
C GLY A 263 25.56 -20.30 -46.85
N GLY A 264 25.10 -21.29 -47.63
CA GLY A 264 25.86 -21.83 -48.77
C GLY A 264 27.26 -22.34 -48.38
N GLU A 265 28.28 -22.07 -49.22
CA GLU A 265 29.66 -22.51 -48.97
C GLU A 265 30.30 -21.87 -47.72
N TRP A 266 29.85 -20.67 -47.34
CA TRP A 266 30.35 -19.92 -46.19
C TRP A 266 29.74 -20.35 -44.85
N GLY A 267 28.75 -21.25 -44.86
CA GLY A 267 28.03 -21.69 -43.66
C GLY A 267 28.96 -22.19 -42.54
N ARG A 268 30.06 -22.88 -42.88
CA ARG A 268 31.05 -23.34 -41.88
C ARG A 268 31.85 -22.19 -41.27
N ALA A 269 32.26 -21.20 -42.05
CA ALA A 269 33.00 -20.04 -41.55
C ALA A 269 32.12 -19.21 -40.60
N PHE A 270 30.85 -19.00 -40.94
CA PHE A 270 29.91 -18.32 -40.06
C PHE A 270 29.59 -19.10 -38.78
N GLN A 271 29.61 -20.43 -38.80
CA GLN A 271 29.47 -21.24 -37.59
C GLN A 271 30.62 -21.02 -36.60
N PHE A 272 31.87 -20.96 -37.07
CA PHE A 272 33.00 -20.67 -36.20
C PHE A 272 32.94 -19.25 -35.63
N ALA A 273 32.57 -18.26 -36.45
CA ALA A 273 32.36 -16.89 -35.99
C ALA A 273 31.24 -16.80 -34.94
N LEU A 274 30.14 -17.52 -35.14
CA LEU A 274 29.01 -17.57 -34.22
C LEU A 274 29.38 -18.26 -32.90
N ALA A 275 30.10 -19.38 -32.95
CA ALA A 275 30.59 -20.08 -31.75
C ALA A 275 31.58 -19.23 -30.95
N PHE A 276 32.47 -18.50 -31.65
CA PHE A 276 33.38 -17.54 -31.00
C PHE A 276 32.61 -16.38 -30.36
N ALA A 277 31.62 -15.81 -31.04
CA ALA A 277 30.74 -14.79 -30.47
C ALA A 277 29.95 -15.31 -29.25
N ALA A 278 29.55 -16.59 -29.28
CA ALA A 278 28.88 -17.26 -28.17
C ALA A 278 29.76 -17.31 -26.91
N LEU A 279 30.98 -17.81 -27.10
CA LEU A 279 31.98 -17.92 -26.04
C LEU A 279 32.40 -16.55 -25.53
N LEU A 280 32.56 -15.56 -26.40
CA LEU A 280 32.90 -14.19 -26.04
C LEU A 280 31.78 -13.54 -25.21
N GLY A 281 30.51 -13.72 -25.60
CA GLY A 281 29.36 -13.24 -24.82
C GLY A 281 29.30 -13.86 -23.41
N LEU A 282 29.54 -15.17 -23.31
CA LEU A 282 29.65 -15.87 -22.02
C LEU A 282 30.84 -15.37 -21.19
N ALA A 283 32.00 -15.15 -21.81
CA ALA A 283 33.18 -14.61 -21.13
C ALA A 283 32.92 -13.19 -20.61
N VAL A 284 32.29 -12.32 -21.41
CA VAL A 284 31.92 -10.96 -20.96
C VAL A 284 30.97 -11.03 -19.75
N LEU A 285 29.99 -11.94 -19.75
CA LEU A 285 29.13 -12.16 -18.59
C LEU A 285 29.88 -12.77 -17.38
N ALA A 286 30.86 -13.63 -17.61
CA ALA A 286 31.66 -14.26 -16.57
C ALA A 286 32.69 -13.30 -15.92
N PHE A 287 33.23 -12.36 -16.68
CA PHE A 287 34.26 -11.43 -16.19
C PHE A 287 33.74 -10.02 -15.86
N SER A 288 32.60 -9.57 -16.43
CA SER A 288 32.04 -8.24 -16.16
C SER A 288 30.97 -8.25 -15.07
N GLY A 289 31.30 -7.71 -13.90
CA GLY A 289 30.34 -7.47 -12.82
C GLY A 289 29.20 -6.52 -13.21
N ALA A 290 29.49 -5.50 -14.02
CA ALA A 290 28.52 -4.51 -14.47
C ALA A 290 27.49 -5.08 -15.45
N MET A 291 27.91 -5.93 -16.41
CA MET A 291 26.98 -6.58 -17.35
C MET A 291 26.05 -7.55 -16.64
N ARG A 292 26.56 -8.33 -15.66
CA ARG A 292 25.73 -9.17 -14.80
C ARG A 292 24.70 -8.37 -14.01
N ALA A 293 25.08 -7.20 -13.49
CA ALA A 293 24.17 -6.33 -12.75
C ALA A 293 23.06 -5.77 -13.66
N LYS A 294 23.41 -5.24 -14.85
CA LYS A 294 22.42 -4.74 -15.82
C LYS A 294 21.46 -5.82 -16.29
N LEU A 295 21.96 -7.01 -16.62
CA LEU A 295 21.12 -8.15 -17.02
C LEU A 295 20.17 -8.58 -15.88
N ARG A 296 20.68 -8.63 -14.64
CA ARG A 296 19.87 -8.93 -13.45
C ARG A 296 18.76 -7.90 -13.24
N VAL A 297 19.04 -6.61 -13.46
CA VAL A 297 18.05 -5.53 -13.38
C VAL A 297 17.03 -5.60 -14.52
N LEU A 298 17.46 -5.89 -15.75
CA LEU A 298 16.58 -5.98 -16.92
C LEU A 298 15.62 -7.16 -16.81
N VAL A 299 16.11 -8.34 -16.42
CA VAL A 299 15.26 -9.50 -16.13
C VAL A 299 14.40 -9.22 -14.88
N GLY A 300 14.99 -8.58 -13.87
CA GLY A 300 14.33 -7.99 -12.69
C GLY A 300 13.05 -7.24 -13.03
N LYS A 301 13.16 -6.31 -13.97
CA LYS A 301 12.11 -5.38 -14.36
C LYS A 301 11.00 -6.02 -15.21
N HIS A 302 11.31 -7.04 -16.01
CA HIS A 302 10.37 -7.56 -17.01
C HIS A 302 9.77 -8.94 -16.67
N PHE A 303 10.38 -9.70 -15.75
CA PHE A 303 10.00 -11.10 -15.51
C PHE A 303 9.61 -11.43 -14.06
N PHE A 304 9.81 -10.53 -13.09
CA PHE A 304 9.45 -10.80 -11.70
C PHE A 304 8.15 -10.10 -11.32
N ARG A 305 7.25 -10.84 -10.67
CA ARG A 305 6.17 -10.26 -9.87
C ARG A 305 6.81 -9.51 -8.70
N TYR A 306 6.48 -8.23 -8.58
CA TYR A 306 6.87 -7.32 -7.51
C TYR A 306 6.76 -7.99 -6.13
N ARG A 307 7.74 -7.76 -5.25
CA ARG A 307 7.76 -8.27 -3.87
C ARG A 307 6.59 -7.70 -3.07
N TYR A 308 6.11 -6.53 -3.44
CA TYR A 308 4.96 -5.84 -2.87
C TYR A 308 3.82 -5.78 -3.88
N ASP A 309 2.59 -6.08 -3.43
CA ASP A 309 1.42 -5.63 -4.17
C ASP A 309 1.26 -4.13 -3.90
N TYR A 310 1.76 -3.29 -4.80
CA TYR A 310 1.69 -1.84 -4.68
C TYR A 310 0.28 -1.34 -4.40
N ARG A 311 -0.77 -2.04 -4.87
CA ARG A 311 -2.15 -1.65 -4.59
C ARG A 311 -2.48 -1.82 -3.11
N GLU A 312 -2.09 -2.94 -2.50
CA GLU A 312 -2.35 -3.17 -1.08
C GLU A 312 -1.56 -2.21 -0.21
N GLU A 313 -0.28 -2.02 -0.49
CA GLU A 313 0.56 -1.07 0.25
C GLU A 313 0.05 0.36 0.10
N TRP A 314 -0.38 0.76 -1.10
CA TRP A 314 -1.01 2.06 -1.33
C TRP A 314 -2.29 2.26 -0.53
N LEU A 315 -3.17 1.24 -0.52
CA LEU A 315 -4.42 1.29 0.23
C LEU A 315 -4.16 1.35 1.74
N LYS A 316 -3.13 0.66 2.25
CA LYS A 316 -2.71 0.75 3.65
C LYS A 316 -2.26 2.17 4.00
N VAL A 317 -1.39 2.78 3.18
CA VAL A 317 -0.96 4.18 3.35
C VAL A 317 -2.13 5.13 3.38
N THR A 318 -3.01 5.01 2.38
CA THR A 318 -4.16 5.91 2.25
C THR A 318 -5.07 5.81 3.47
N ARG A 319 -5.38 4.59 3.92
CA ARG A 319 -6.19 4.36 5.12
C ARG A 319 -5.53 4.90 6.36
N ALA A 320 -4.22 4.64 6.54
CA ALA A 320 -3.46 5.14 7.67
C ALA A 320 -3.50 6.66 7.71
N LEU A 321 -3.15 7.36 6.63
CA LEU A 321 -3.16 8.82 6.59
C LEU A 321 -4.55 9.44 6.76
N SER A 322 -5.61 8.74 6.33
CA SER A 322 -7.00 9.24 6.42
C SER A 322 -7.68 9.06 7.79
N ALA A 323 -7.07 8.32 8.72
CA ALA A 323 -7.67 8.10 10.04
C ALA A 323 -7.71 9.41 10.82
N GLN A 324 -8.90 9.84 11.26
CA GLN A 324 -9.15 11.15 11.90
C GLN A 324 -8.27 11.35 13.15
N ASN A 325 -7.19 12.12 13.00
CA ASN A 325 -6.24 12.41 14.07
C ASN A 325 -5.95 13.92 14.15
N ALA A 326 -5.67 14.40 15.36
CA ALA A 326 -5.23 15.78 15.61
C ALA A 326 -3.90 16.08 14.85
N PRO A 327 -3.60 17.35 14.51
CA PRO A 327 -2.42 17.72 13.69
C PRO A 327 -1.08 17.19 14.20
N GLN A 328 -0.88 17.16 15.52
CA GLN A 328 0.33 16.63 16.15
C GLN A 328 0.43 15.10 16.03
N ALA A 329 -0.71 14.40 16.11
CA ALA A 329 -0.77 12.95 15.93
C ALA A 329 -0.56 12.53 14.46
N LEU A 330 -0.90 13.41 13.51
CA LEU A 330 -0.66 13.17 12.08
C LEU A 330 0.83 13.07 11.74
N GLY A 331 1.66 13.94 12.33
CA GLY A 331 3.11 13.89 12.12
C GLY A 331 3.71 12.55 12.55
N GLU A 332 3.31 12.05 13.73
CA GLU A 332 3.71 10.72 14.20
C GLU A 332 3.18 9.60 13.30
N GLN A 333 1.94 9.74 12.80
CA GLN A 333 1.32 8.75 11.93
C GLN A 333 2.00 8.65 10.56
N VAL A 334 2.44 9.76 9.98
CA VAL A 334 3.24 9.77 8.76
C VAL A 334 4.54 8.98 8.97
N ILE A 335 5.22 9.23 10.10
CA ILE A 335 6.45 8.50 10.45
C ILE A 335 6.16 7.01 10.56
N ARG A 336 5.14 6.61 11.34
CA ARG A 336 4.76 5.20 11.54
C ARG A 336 4.39 4.52 10.22
N THR A 337 3.61 5.19 9.37
CA THR A 337 3.17 4.63 8.07
C THR A 337 4.36 4.32 7.16
N LEU A 338 5.35 5.22 7.09
CA LEU A 338 6.57 4.99 6.30
C LEU A 338 7.51 3.99 6.97
N ALA A 339 7.60 4.01 8.30
CA ALA A 339 8.43 3.10 9.06
C ALA A 339 7.94 1.64 8.96
N ASP A 340 6.63 1.42 9.01
CA ASP A 340 6.01 0.09 8.92
C ASP A 340 6.30 -0.61 7.58
N MET A 341 6.46 0.14 6.48
CA MET A 341 6.82 -0.43 5.17
C MET A 341 8.18 -1.12 5.15
N VAL A 342 9.10 -0.67 5.99
CA VAL A 342 10.48 -1.14 6.07
C VAL A 342 10.82 -1.72 7.45
N GLU A 343 9.80 -2.04 8.25
CA GLU A 343 9.93 -2.60 9.61
C GLU A 343 10.88 -1.77 10.50
N SER A 344 10.88 -0.44 10.31
CA SER A 344 11.72 0.48 11.06
C SER A 344 11.11 0.74 12.45
N PRO A 345 11.91 0.69 13.52
CA PRO A 345 11.42 0.85 14.90
C PRO A 345 11.11 2.30 15.28
N GLY A 346 11.45 3.28 14.43
CA GLY A 346 11.33 4.69 14.76
C GLY A 346 11.62 5.61 13.57
N GLY A 347 11.31 6.89 13.73
CA GLY A 347 11.66 7.92 12.77
C GLY A 347 11.38 9.32 13.27
N SER A 348 11.81 10.32 12.50
CA SER A 348 11.59 11.73 12.78
C SER A 348 11.13 12.46 11.53
N LEU A 349 10.12 13.30 11.70
CA LEU A 349 9.55 14.13 10.63
C LEU A 349 10.09 15.55 10.78
N TRP A 350 10.71 16.05 9.71
CA TRP A 350 11.26 17.38 9.60
C TRP A 350 10.43 18.18 8.62
N LEU A 351 9.80 19.28 9.07
CA LEU A 351 8.96 20.13 8.23
C LEU A 351 9.52 21.55 8.18
N TRP A 352 9.26 22.23 7.07
CA TRP A 352 9.61 23.63 6.89
C TRP A 352 8.86 24.52 7.88
N ASP A 353 9.59 25.27 8.69
CA ASP A 353 9.04 26.30 9.56
C ASP A 353 9.27 27.68 8.93
N GLY A 354 8.20 28.27 8.40
CA GLY A 354 8.23 29.59 7.76
C GLY A 354 8.64 30.73 8.70
N THR A 355 8.47 30.58 10.02
CA THR A 355 8.83 31.63 10.99
C THR A 355 10.32 31.64 11.30
N ARG A 356 10.95 30.46 11.37
CA ARG A 356 12.37 30.30 11.69
C ARG A 356 13.26 30.11 10.45
N GLN A 357 12.65 30.06 9.25
CA GLN A 357 13.30 29.85 7.97
C GLN A 357 14.23 28.61 7.94
N GLY A 358 13.71 27.47 8.40
CA GLY A 358 14.45 26.21 8.38
C GLY A 358 13.55 25.00 8.58
N TYR A 359 14.05 23.81 8.21
CA TYR A 359 13.41 22.56 8.57
C TYR A 359 13.72 22.21 10.02
N ARG A 360 12.68 22.01 10.82
CA ARG A 360 12.80 21.57 12.21
C ARG A 360 12.15 20.22 12.41
N GLN A 361 12.57 19.49 13.43
CA GLN A 361 11.87 18.30 13.88
C GLN A 361 10.47 18.69 14.34
N PHE A 362 9.46 18.29 13.58
CA PHE A 362 8.05 18.56 13.84
C PHE A 362 7.39 17.45 14.66
N ALA A 363 7.71 16.20 14.35
CA ALA A 363 7.24 15.03 15.08
C ALA A 363 8.34 13.98 15.19
N ARG A 364 8.23 13.11 16.19
CA ARG A 364 9.16 12.02 16.45
C ARG A 364 8.40 10.77 16.87
N TRP A 365 8.97 9.63 16.54
CA TRP A 365 8.54 8.33 17.03
C TRP A 365 9.77 7.48 17.33
N ASN A 366 10.00 7.13 18.60
CA ASN A 366 11.18 6.37 19.04
C ASN A 366 12.53 6.94 18.53
N MET A 367 12.63 8.27 18.42
CA MET A 367 13.82 9.00 18.00
C MET A 367 14.16 10.12 19.01
N PRO A 368 15.44 10.49 19.16
CA PRO A 368 15.85 11.57 20.05
C PRO A 368 15.32 12.93 19.59
N GLU A 369 15.18 13.86 20.54
CA GLU A 369 14.88 15.27 20.20
C GLU A 369 16.08 15.93 19.55
N SER A 370 15.84 16.73 18.51
CA SER A 370 16.87 17.58 17.93
C SER A 370 16.35 19.02 17.82
N PRO A 371 17.02 20.01 18.45
CA PRO A 371 16.67 21.42 18.34
C PRO A 371 17.20 22.08 17.06
N VAL A 372 17.86 21.32 16.19
CA VAL A 372 18.55 21.85 15.00
C VAL A 372 17.55 22.37 13.97
N LEU A 373 17.95 23.44 13.28
CA LEU A 373 17.25 24.00 12.13
C LEU A 373 18.12 23.78 10.89
N GLU A 374 17.61 23.02 9.94
CA GLU A 374 18.30 22.74 8.69
C GLU A 374 17.90 23.77 7.61
N SER A 375 18.88 24.38 6.96
CA SER A 375 18.62 25.38 5.91
C SER A 375 18.10 24.74 4.62
N ARG A 376 17.24 25.47 3.90
CA ARG A 376 16.79 25.07 2.54
C ARG A 376 17.92 25.01 1.52
N GLU A 377 18.99 25.74 1.77
CA GLU A 377 20.17 25.86 0.90
C GLU A 377 21.22 24.77 1.18
N SER A 378 20.96 23.88 2.14
CA SER A 378 21.93 22.84 2.48
C SER A 378 22.13 21.82 1.35
N SER A 379 23.31 21.18 1.35
CA SER A 379 23.66 20.15 0.37
C SER A 379 22.62 19.01 0.34
N LEU A 380 22.12 18.62 1.53
CA LEU A 380 21.05 17.64 1.69
C LEU A 380 19.75 18.07 0.99
N CYS A 381 19.23 19.26 1.32
CA CYS A 381 17.98 19.74 0.73
C CYS A 381 18.12 19.91 -0.80
N GLY A 382 19.24 20.46 -1.26
CA GLY A 382 19.53 20.63 -2.68
C GLY A 382 19.58 19.29 -3.44
N PHE A 383 20.18 18.25 -2.85
CA PHE A 383 20.20 16.91 -3.43
C PHE A 383 18.79 16.30 -3.48
N LEU A 384 18.00 16.41 -2.41
CA LEU A 384 16.65 15.86 -2.35
C LEU A 384 15.70 16.53 -3.34
N VAL A 385 15.79 17.85 -3.53
CA VAL A 385 14.99 18.57 -4.52
C VAL A 385 15.34 18.16 -5.96
N ARG A 386 16.65 18.00 -6.27
CA ARG A 386 17.09 17.64 -7.62
C ARG A 386 16.79 16.18 -7.98
N SER A 387 17.07 15.26 -7.06
CA SER A 387 16.94 13.82 -7.32
C SER A 387 15.54 13.30 -7.01
N GLY A 388 14.93 13.78 -5.92
CA GLY A 388 13.75 13.16 -5.31
C GLY A 388 14.00 11.75 -4.81
N TRP A 389 15.26 11.35 -4.58
CA TRP A 389 15.63 9.98 -4.21
C TRP A 389 15.60 9.79 -2.69
N VAL A 390 15.26 8.57 -2.28
CA VAL A 390 15.47 8.11 -0.90
C VAL A 390 16.97 7.88 -0.71
N ILE A 391 17.55 8.48 0.33
CA ILE A 391 18.97 8.30 0.65
C ILE A 391 19.08 7.13 1.63
N ASN A 392 19.90 6.14 1.30
CA ASN A 392 20.29 5.09 2.24
C ASN A 392 21.63 5.46 2.88
N LEU A 393 21.60 5.81 4.16
CA LEU A 393 22.78 6.28 4.90
C LEU A 393 23.80 5.16 5.16
N GLU A 394 23.37 3.91 5.26
CA GLU A 394 24.30 2.76 5.34
C GLU A 394 25.05 2.58 4.01
N GLU A 395 24.35 2.72 2.89
CA GLU A 395 24.97 2.70 1.56
C GLU A 395 25.92 3.89 1.40
N PHE A 396 25.48 5.09 1.76
CA PHE A 396 26.29 6.32 1.70
C PHE A 396 27.60 6.18 2.49
N ARG A 397 27.56 5.60 3.69
CA ARG A 397 28.76 5.33 4.51
C ARG A 397 29.75 4.38 3.82
N SER A 398 29.26 3.44 3.00
CA SER A 398 30.08 2.45 2.30
C SER A 398 30.57 2.89 0.92
N LEU A 399 29.75 3.60 0.15
CA LEU A 399 30.03 4.11 -1.19
C LEU A 399 29.47 5.55 -1.36
N PRO A 400 30.16 6.57 -0.82
CA PRO A 400 29.73 7.96 -0.93
C PRO A 400 29.63 8.44 -2.39
N SER A 401 30.47 7.90 -3.27
CA SER A 401 30.54 8.28 -4.69
C SER A 401 29.26 8.04 -5.49
N ARG A 402 28.31 7.23 -4.97
CA ARG A 402 26.99 7.04 -5.59
C ARG A 402 26.05 8.23 -5.42
N TYR A 403 26.28 9.07 -4.42
CA TYR A 403 25.42 10.20 -4.05
C TYR A 403 26.00 11.54 -4.48
N GLU A 404 26.78 11.56 -5.56
CA GLU A 404 27.42 12.74 -6.13
C GLU A 404 28.22 13.55 -5.09
N SER A 405 27.99 14.87 -4.98
CA SER A 405 28.63 15.79 -4.03
C SER A 405 27.76 16.08 -2.81
N LEU A 406 26.98 15.10 -2.35
CA LEU A 406 26.15 15.23 -1.14
C LEU A 406 27.03 15.31 0.11
N GLU A 407 26.87 16.38 0.89
CA GLU A 407 27.47 16.55 2.21
C GLU A 407 26.37 16.38 3.27
N LEU A 408 26.54 15.43 4.18
CA LEU A 408 25.56 15.19 5.23
C LEU A 408 25.71 16.23 6.35
N PRO A 409 24.60 16.79 6.85
CA PRO A 409 24.63 17.67 8.03
C PRO A 409 25.19 16.95 9.26
N ALA A 410 25.81 17.71 10.17
CA ALA A 410 26.38 17.17 11.41
C ALA A 410 25.34 16.42 12.24
N TRP A 411 24.14 17.00 12.41
CA TRP A 411 23.07 16.39 13.18
C TRP A 411 22.61 15.04 12.62
N LEU A 412 22.63 14.85 11.30
CA LEU A 412 22.22 13.60 10.66
C LEU A 412 23.33 12.55 10.73
N SER A 413 24.59 13.01 10.71
CA SER A 413 25.77 12.15 10.84
C SER A 413 25.96 11.64 12.28
N GLU A 414 25.59 12.45 13.28
CA GLU A 414 25.63 12.13 14.71
C GLU A 414 24.47 11.22 15.17
N MET A 415 23.42 11.05 14.34
CA MET A 415 22.33 10.12 14.64
C MET A 415 22.76 8.67 14.33
N ASP A 416 23.19 7.95 15.37
CA ASP A 416 23.66 6.55 15.28
C ASP A 416 22.65 5.62 14.59
N ASN A 417 21.37 5.83 14.84
CA ASN A 417 20.28 4.98 14.36
C ASN A 417 19.63 5.48 13.06
N ALA A 418 20.11 6.56 12.43
CA ALA A 418 19.55 7.05 11.17
C ALA A 418 19.91 6.12 9.99
N TRP A 419 18.91 5.74 9.20
CA TRP A 419 19.07 4.77 8.13
C TRP A 419 18.58 5.25 6.77
N LEU A 420 17.29 5.59 6.64
CA LEU A 420 16.72 6.05 5.38
C LEU A 420 16.24 7.49 5.52
N VAL A 421 16.54 8.32 4.52
CA VAL A 421 16.04 9.68 4.41
C VAL A 421 15.06 9.74 3.25
N VAL A 422 13.78 9.86 3.58
CA VAL A 422 12.67 9.86 2.62
C VAL A 422 12.23 11.31 2.38
N PRO A 423 12.33 11.84 1.15
CA PRO A 423 11.87 13.19 0.84
C PRO A 423 10.33 13.26 0.79
N LEU A 424 9.76 14.32 1.37
CA LEU A 424 8.35 14.65 1.26
C LEU A 424 8.17 15.76 0.22
N MET A 425 7.90 15.35 -1.02
CA MET A 425 7.79 16.25 -2.17
C MET A 425 6.34 16.48 -2.57
N VAL A 426 5.96 17.74 -2.77
CA VAL A 426 4.73 18.15 -3.45
C VAL A 426 5.13 18.83 -4.75
N GLY A 427 4.91 18.15 -5.88
CA GLY A 427 5.42 18.60 -7.17
C GLY A 427 6.96 18.66 -7.17
N HIS A 428 7.53 19.86 -7.35
CA HIS A 428 8.97 20.10 -7.29
C HIS A 428 9.43 20.78 -5.99
N GLU A 429 8.54 20.98 -5.03
CA GLU A 429 8.87 21.58 -3.74
C GLU A 429 9.06 20.53 -2.66
N LEU A 430 10.12 20.69 -1.88
CA LEU A 430 10.37 19.89 -0.68
C LEU A 430 9.57 20.49 0.47
N THR A 431 8.53 19.78 0.92
CA THR A 431 7.74 20.17 2.09
C THR A 431 8.43 19.78 3.39
N GLY A 432 9.19 18.68 3.34
CA GLY A 432 9.90 18.14 4.49
C GLY A 432 10.64 16.85 4.19
N VAL A 433 11.15 16.24 5.25
CA VAL A 433 11.97 15.02 5.19
C VAL A 433 11.58 14.10 6.33
N VAL A 434 11.49 12.79 6.07
CA VAL A 434 11.35 11.77 7.11
C VAL A 434 12.65 10.99 7.21
N VAL A 435 13.24 10.97 8.41
CA VAL A 435 14.42 10.15 8.72
C VAL A 435 13.95 8.92 9.48
N LEU A 436 14.12 7.74 8.89
CA LEU A 436 13.76 6.45 9.47
C LEU A 436 14.95 5.82 10.18
N GLY A 437 14.68 5.11 11.27
CA GLY A 437 15.67 4.39 12.04
C GLY A 437 16.08 3.07 11.38
N SER A 438 17.28 2.56 11.69
CA SER A 438 17.74 1.25 11.23
C SER A 438 16.72 0.15 11.56
N SER A 439 16.36 -0.65 10.55
CA SER A 439 15.38 -1.72 10.70
C SER A 439 15.85 -2.79 11.70
N ARG A 440 14.89 -3.40 12.42
CA ARG A 440 15.18 -4.50 13.37
C ARG A 440 15.51 -5.80 12.64
N THR A 441 15.16 -5.90 11.36
CA THR A 441 15.38 -7.02 10.46
C THR A 441 16.20 -6.55 9.26
N GLN A 442 17.01 -7.43 8.66
CA GLN A 442 17.75 -7.06 7.44
C GLN A 442 16.79 -6.91 6.26
N VAL A 443 16.29 -5.70 6.07
CA VAL A 443 15.49 -5.32 4.90
C VAL A 443 16.46 -4.92 3.78
N ASP A 444 16.51 -5.72 2.72
CA ASP A 444 17.25 -5.40 1.50
C ASP A 444 16.56 -4.23 0.77
N VAL A 445 17.11 -3.02 0.92
CA VAL A 445 16.61 -1.79 0.30
C VAL A 445 17.03 -1.78 -1.17
N ASN A 446 16.19 -2.40 -1.99
CA ASN A 446 16.35 -2.41 -3.43
C ASN A 446 15.59 -1.24 -4.08
N TRP A 447 15.66 -1.15 -5.41
CA TRP A 447 14.98 -0.11 -6.18
C TRP A 447 13.46 -0.07 -5.95
N GLU A 448 12.82 -1.22 -5.67
CA GLU A 448 11.38 -1.33 -5.45
C GLU A 448 10.97 -0.72 -4.11
N VAL A 449 11.74 -0.96 -3.04
CA VAL A 449 11.53 -0.32 -1.73
C VAL A 449 11.74 1.19 -1.81
N ASN A 450 12.78 1.64 -2.51
CA ASN A 450 13.03 3.07 -2.70
C ASN A 450 11.89 3.77 -3.46
N ASP A 451 11.38 3.15 -4.51
CA ASP A 451 10.26 3.69 -5.28
C ASP A 451 8.95 3.70 -4.47
N LEU A 452 8.70 2.64 -3.70
CA LEU A 452 7.56 2.57 -2.78
C LEU A 452 7.62 3.68 -1.72
N LEU A 453 8.76 3.84 -1.04
CA LEU A 453 8.97 4.88 -0.03
C LEU A 453 8.89 6.28 -0.62
N ARG A 454 9.48 6.50 -1.80
CA ARG A 454 9.40 7.78 -2.51
C ARG A 454 7.95 8.14 -2.80
N THR A 455 7.18 7.20 -3.34
CA THR A 455 5.80 7.47 -3.74
C THR A 455 4.90 7.65 -2.52
N ALA A 456 5.08 6.85 -1.47
CA ALA A 456 4.40 7.01 -0.19
C ALA A 456 4.76 8.34 0.48
N GLY A 457 6.03 8.75 0.43
CA GLY A 457 6.51 10.03 0.92
C GLY A 457 5.84 11.22 0.22
N SER A 458 5.72 11.19 -1.12
CA SER A 458 4.98 12.22 -1.85
C SER A 458 3.50 12.29 -1.49
N GLN A 459 2.84 11.14 -1.26
CA GLN A 459 1.44 11.12 -0.81
C GLN A 459 1.28 11.69 0.60
N ALA A 460 2.17 11.30 1.52
CA ALA A 460 2.22 11.87 2.87
C ALA A 460 2.47 13.38 2.83
N ALA A 461 3.34 13.86 1.94
CA ALA A 461 3.62 15.27 1.73
C ALA A 461 2.36 16.04 1.30
N GLY A 462 1.61 15.50 0.32
CA GLY A 462 0.36 16.11 -0.14
C GLY A 462 -0.68 16.24 0.98
N PHE A 463 -0.84 15.18 1.78
CA PHE A 463 -1.77 15.18 2.90
C PHE A 463 -1.36 16.17 4.01
N LEU A 464 -0.07 16.20 4.36
CA LEU A 464 0.49 17.16 5.33
C LEU A 464 0.31 18.60 4.87
N ALA A 465 0.61 18.89 3.59
CA ALA A 465 0.45 20.23 3.02
C ALA A 465 -1.01 20.69 3.06
N GLN A 466 -1.95 19.80 2.71
CA GLN A 466 -3.39 20.10 2.77
C GLN A 466 -3.85 20.40 4.21
N MET A 467 -3.40 19.60 5.18
CA MET A 467 -3.72 19.79 6.59
C MET A 467 -3.18 21.11 7.13
N LEU A 468 -1.90 21.41 6.92
CA LEU A 468 -1.28 22.67 7.37
C LEU A 468 -1.96 23.88 6.73
N ALA A 469 -2.32 23.81 5.45
CA ALA A 469 -3.08 24.87 4.78
C ALA A 469 -4.48 25.04 5.37
N THR A 470 -5.15 23.94 5.73
CA THR A 470 -6.48 23.99 6.36
C THR A 470 -6.41 24.59 7.76
N GLU A 471 -5.40 24.24 8.56
CA GLU A 471 -5.18 24.79 9.89
C GLU A 471 -4.88 26.30 9.84
N ALA A 472 -3.99 26.73 8.95
CA ALA A 472 -3.71 28.15 8.72
C ALA A 472 -4.97 28.92 8.29
N LEU A 473 -5.82 28.34 7.43
CA LEU A 473 -7.09 28.95 7.03
C LEU A 473 -8.06 29.05 8.21
N LEU A 474 -8.14 28.02 9.07
CA LEU A 474 -8.99 28.05 10.26
C LEU A 474 -8.52 29.11 11.26
N GLU A 475 -7.21 29.23 11.50
CA GLU A 475 -6.65 30.30 12.34
C GLU A 475 -6.94 31.69 11.77
N ALA A 476 -6.74 31.88 10.46
CA ALA A 476 -7.06 33.14 9.79
C ALA A 476 -8.54 33.50 9.92
N ARG A 477 -9.45 32.53 9.73
CA ARG A 477 -10.90 32.74 9.91
C ARG A 477 -11.28 33.04 11.37
N LYS A 478 -10.65 32.37 12.34
CA LYS A 478 -10.84 32.67 13.77
C LYS A 478 -10.42 34.10 14.08
N PHE A 479 -9.26 34.52 13.56
CA PHE A 479 -8.75 35.88 13.74
C PHE A 479 -9.63 36.93 13.06
N GLU A 480 -10.10 36.65 11.84
CA GLU A 480 -11.06 37.52 11.14
C GLU A 480 -12.37 37.67 11.91
N ALA A 481 -12.94 36.56 12.42
CA ALA A 481 -14.14 36.59 13.24
C ALA A 481 -13.93 37.38 14.54
N PHE A 482 -12.78 37.19 15.21
CA PHE A 482 -12.41 37.94 16.41
C PHE A 482 -12.25 39.44 16.13
N ASN A 483 -11.57 39.83 15.05
CA ASN A 483 -11.43 41.23 14.65
C ASN A 483 -12.78 41.87 14.35
N ARG A 484 -13.66 41.15 13.65
CA ARG A 484 -15.00 41.62 13.33
C ARG A 484 -15.82 41.83 14.61
N MET A 485 -15.78 40.87 15.54
CA MET A 485 -16.44 40.99 16.86
C MET A 485 -15.88 42.17 17.67
N SER A 486 -14.55 42.33 17.70
CA SER A 486 -13.89 43.42 18.42
C SER A 486 -14.29 44.80 17.90
N ALA A 487 -14.40 44.96 16.57
CA ALA A 487 -14.88 46.19 15.97
C ALA A 487 -16.31 46.56 16.42
N PHE A 488 -17.22 45.59 16.52
CA PHE A 488 -18.57 45.82 17.01
C PHE A 488 -18.59 46.23 18.49
N VAL A 489 -17.82 45.55 19.34
CA VAL A 489 -17.70 45.89 20.76
C VAL A 489 -17.20 47.32 20.93
N VAL A 490 -16.15 47.71 20.20
CA VAL A 490 -15.58 49.06 20.29
C VAL A 490 -16.60 50.12 19.86
N HIS A 491 -17.35 49.85 18.78
CA HIS A 491 -18.41 50.75 18.31
C HIS A 491 -19.50 50.93 19.39
N ASP A 492 -19.98 49.84 19.98
CA ASP A 492 -21.05 49.90 20.98
C ASP A 492 -20.58 50.51 22.30
N LEU A 493 -19.34 50.24 22.70
CA LEU A 493 -18.74 50.89 23.85
C LEU A 493 -18.65 52.40 23.63
N LYS A 494 -18.20 52.84 22.44
CA LYS A 494 -18.16 54.27 22.08
C LYS A 494 -19.56 54.91 22.14
N ASN A 495 -20.59 54.17 21.72
CA ASN A 495 -21.97 54.65 21.79
C ASN A 495 -22.46 54.80 23.24
N ILE A 496 -22.20 53.82 24.10
CA ILE A 496 -22.57 53.89 25.53
C ILE A 496 -21.82 55.03 26.22
N VAL A 497 -20.51 55.16 25.96
CA VAL A 497 -19.70 56.26 26.51
C VAL A 497 -20.22 57.62 26.05
N SER A 498 -20.62 57.76 24.77
CA SER A 498 -21.20 59.01 24.25
C SER A 498 -22.54 59.35 24.92
N GLN A 499 -23.42 58.35 25.12
CA GLN A 499 -24.70 58.53 25.81
C GLN A 499 -24.50 58.95 27.26
N LEU A 500 -23.63 58.25 28.01
CA LEU A 500 -23.31 58.60 29.40
C LEU A 500 -22.66 59.98 29.51
N SER A 501 -21.80 60.36 28.56
CA SER A 501 -21.18 61.69 28.54
C SER A 501 -22.20 62.82 28.33
N LEU A 502 -23.18 62.61 27.44
CA LEU A 502 -24.27 63.56 27.22
C LEU A 502 -25.15 63.70 28.46
N MET A 503 -25.46 62.58 29.13
CA MET A 503 -26.23 62.60 30.37
C MET A 503 -25.51 63.32 31.49
N LEU A 504 -24.22 63.03 31.69
CA LEU A 504 -23.41 63.70 32.69
C LEU A 504 -23.36 65.23 32.45
N LYS A 505 -23.20 65.64 31.19
CA LYS A 505 -23.19 67.06 30.80
C LYS A 505 -24.54 67.75 31.02
N ASN A 506 -25.65 67.04 30.82
CA ASN A 506 -27.00 67.57 31.03
C ASN A 506 -27.40 67.59 32.51
N ALA A 507 -26.86 66.67 33.32
CA ALA A 507 -27.11 66.57 34.75
C ALA A 507 -26.69 67.83 35.50
N GLU A 508 -25.59 68.46 35.12
CA GLU A 508 -25.16 69.75 35.71
C GLU A 508 -26.22 70.85 35.58
N ARG A 509 -26.99 70.84 34.49
CA ARG A 509 -28.00 71.87 34.20
C ARG A 509 -29.40 71.53 34.73
N HIS A 510 -29.73 70.25 34.86
CA HIS A 510 -31.10 69.79 35.16
C HIS A 510 -31.18 68.99 36.48
N LYS A 511 -30.17 69.12 37.34
CA LYS A 511 -30.05 68.37 38.61
C LYS A 511 -31.27 68.48 39.53
N ASP A 512 -32.02 69.57 39.45
CA ASP A 512 -33.17 69.84 40.34
C ASP A 512 -34.52 69.41 39.70
N ASN A 513 -34.52 68.87 38.47
CA ASN A 513 -35.73 68.39 37.79
C ASN A 513 -35.99 66.89 38.12
N PRO A 514 -37.09 66.55 38.81
CA PRO A 514 -37.41 65.17 39.20
C PRO A 514 -37.60 64.21 38.02
N GLU A 515 -38.21 64.65 36.92
CA GLU A 515 -38.40 63.81 35.73
C GLU A 515 -37.05 63.48 35.06
N PHE A 516 -36.16 64.47 34.99
CA PHE A 516 -34.81 64.28 34.44
C PHE A 516 -33.98 63.31 35.31
N GLN A 517 -34.08 63.41 36.64
CA GLN A 517 -33.40 62.47 37.55
C GLN A 517 -33.84 61.03 37.31
N GLN A 518 -35.15 60.81 37.12
CA GLN A 518 -35.71 59.49 36.92
C GLN A 518 -35.28 58.89 35.56
N ASP A 519 -35.31 59.69 34.49
CA ASP A 519 -34.86 59.30 33.15
C ASP A 519 -33.35 59.02 33.09
N MET A 520 -32.56 59.84 33.76
CA MET A 520 -31.11 59.66 33.90
C MET A 520 -30.78 58.34 34.61
N LEU A 521 -31.44 58.04 35.75
CA LEU A 521 -31.21 56.80 36.50
C LEU A 521 -31.55 55.57 35.65
N MET A 522 -32.71 55.57 34.98
CA MET A 522 -33.09 54.49 34.07
C MET A 522 -32.08 54.30 32.94
N THR A 523 -31.56 55.37 32.37
CA THR A 523 -30.63 55.25 31.24
C THR A 523 -29.23 54.83 31.66
N VAL A 524 -28.76 55.26 32.84
CA VAL A 524 -27.52 54.76 33.43
C VAL A 524 -27.65 53.26 33.71
N GLU A 525 -28.74 52.81 34.32
CA GLU A 525 -29.00 51.40 34.60
C GLU A 525 -29.02 50.56 33.30
N ASN A 526 -29.74 51.03 32.28
CA ASN A 526 -29.77 50.39 30.96
C ASN A 526 -28.39 50.34 30.29
N SER A 527 -27.58 51.39 30.46
CA SER A 527 -26.21 51.46 29.91
C SER A 527 -25.26 50.49 30.61
N VAL A 528 -25.38 50.35 31.93
CA VAL A 528 -24.62 49.39 32.75
C VAL A 528 -24.98 47.96 32.36
N GLU A 529 -26.27 47.65 32.22
CA GLU A 529 -26.72 46.31 31.82
C GLU A 529 -26.30 45.97 30.38
N ARG A 530 -26.27 46.97 29.48
CA ARG A 530 -25.73 46.78 28.13
C ARG A 530 -24.22 46.49 28.14
N MET A 531 -23.44 47.20 28.95
CA MET A 531 -22.01 46.90 29.13
C MET A 531 -21.78 45.50 29.72
N ARG A 532 -22.60 45.09 30.69
CA ARG A 532 -22.54 43.75 31.29
C ARG A 532 -22.77 42.66 30.25
N ARG A 533 -23.76 42.82 29.37
CA ARG A 533 -24.02 41.90 28.25
C ARG A 533 -22.88 41.84 27.23
N LEU A 534 -22.31 42.98 26.85
CA LEU A 534 -21.15 43.02 25.94
C LEU A 534 -19.93 42.28 26.54
N MET A 535 -19.68 42.47 27.85
CA MET A 535 -18.62 41.76 28.58
C MET A 535 -18.85 40.25 28.63
N LEU A 536 -20.10 39.79 28.79
CA LEU A 536 -20.47 38.37 28.73
C LEU A 536 -20.22 37.77 27.33
N GLN A 537 -20.62 38.48 26.27
CA GLN A 537 -20.41 38.03 24.88
C GLN A 537 -18.93 37.89 24.50
N LEU A 538 -18.06 38.78 24.98
CA LEU A 538 -16.60 38.66 24.82
C LEU A 538 -16.02 37.43 25.55
N ARG A 539 -16.64 37.02 26.66
CA ARG A 539 -16.21 35.88 27.47
C ARG A 539 -16.69 34.54 26.91
N GLU A 540 -17.83 34.53 26.22
CA GLU A 540 -18.45 33.32 25.66
C GLU A 540 -17.81 32.82 24.35
N GLY A 541 -16.90 33.59 23.73
CA GLY A 541 -16.13 33.16 22.56
C GLY A 541 -15.16 31.98 22.78
N ALA A 542 -15.13 31.39 23.98
CA ALA A 542 -14.13 30.39 24.38
C ALA A 542 -14.66 28.96 24.62
N ALA A 543 -15.98 28.68 24.62
CA ALA A 543 -16.48 27.29 24.71
C ALA A 543 -17.95 27.13 24.29
N PRO A 544 -18.28 26.27 23.31
CA PRO A 544 -19.63 25.77 23.18
C PRO A 544 -19.80 24.61 24.17
N THR A 545 -20.32 24.90 25.37
CA THR A 545 -20.78 23.88 26.31
C THR A 545 -22.29 23.97 26.43
N SER A 546 -23.01 23.10 25.73
CA SER A 546 -24.25 22.52 26.25
C SER A 546 -24.60 21.25 25.48
N ALA A 547 -24.70 20.14 26.22
CA ALA A 547 -25.22 18.89 25.73
C ALA A 547 -26.66 19.10 25.25
N SER A 548 -26.92 18.81 23.98
CA SER A 548 -28.24 18.99 23.37
C SER A 548 -29.24 17.97 23.92
N PHE A 549 -30.29 18.44 24.59
CA PHE A 549 -31.44 17.62 25.01
C PHE A 549 -32.57 17.71 23.97
N GLY A 550 -33.58 16.83 24.09
CA GLY A 550 -34.82 16.95 23.35
C GLY A 550 -35.74 17.99 23.99
N VAL A 551 -36.06 19.06 23.26
CA VAL A 551 -36.92 20.17 23.71
C VAL A 551 -38.32 20.00 23.13
N GLU A 552 -39.33 19.91 24.00
CA GLU A 552 -40.74 19.79 23.63
C GLU A 552 -41.31 21.18 23.24
N LEU A 553 -41.60 21.38 21.95
CA LEU A 553 -41.97 22.71 21.43
C LEU A 553 -43.31 23.21 21.98
N VAL A 554 -44.23 22.30 22.30
CA VAL A 554 -45.54 22.65 22.89
C VAL A 554 -45.36 23.38 24.22
N ARG A 555 -44.52 22.84 25.12
CA ARG A 555 -44.24 23.45 26.42
C ARG A 555 -43.57 24.82 26.27
N LEU A 556 -42.66 24.94 25.32
CA LEU A 556 -41.96 26.19 25.03
C LEU A 556 -42.95 27.28 24.60
N PHE A 557 -43.87 26.99 23.66
CA PHE A 557 -44.84 28.00 23.20
C PHE A 557 -45.89 28.36 24.24
N GLU A 558 -46.30 27.44 25.12
CA GLU A 558 -47.16 27.77 26.25
C GLU A 558 -46.48 28.73 27.24
N ARG A 559 -45.16 28.57 27.49
CA ARG A 559 -44.39 29.53 28.29
C ARG A 559 -44.28 30.90 27.61
N VAL A 560 -44.00 30.92 26.31
CA VAL A 560 -43.96 32.18 25.54
C VAL A 560 -45.30 32.89 25.59
N ARG A 561 -46.41 32.16 25.42
CA ARG A 561 -47.78 32.69 25.52
C ARG A 561 -48.07 33.28 26.91
N ALA A 562 -47.73 32.55 27.98
CA ALA A 562 -47.93 33.01 29.35
C ALA A 562 -47.18 34.32 29.64
N THR A 563 -45.93 34.42 29.20
CA THR A 563 -45.09 35.61 29.38
C THR A 563 -45.63 36.82 28.61
N LYS A 564 -46.13 36.64 27.38
CA LYS A 564 -46.66 37.76 26.57
C LYS A 564 -48.05 38.22 27.03
N ARG A 565 -48.85 37.33 27.59
CA ARG A 565 -50.14 37.69 28.20
C ARG A 565 -49.98 38.66 29.38
N GLN A 566 -48.89 38.54 30.15
CA GLN A 566 -48.56 39.50 31.23
C GLN A 566 -48.26 40.91 30.71
N THR A 567 -47.86 41.05 29.44
CA THR A 567 -47.60 42.33 28.78
C THR A 567 -48.81 42.90 28.03
N GLY A 568 -50.00 42.32 28.20
CA GLY A 568 -51.26 42.83 27.62
C GLY A 568 -51.43 42.56 26.13
N ARG A 569 -50.67 41.62 25.54
CA ARG A 569 -50.80 41.21 24.14
C ARG A 569 -51.13 39.72 24.04
N GLU A 570 -52.07 39.38 23.18
CA GLU A 570 -52.53 38.00 22.99
C GLU A 570 -51.84 37.34 21.80
N VAL A 571 -51.43 36.09 21.95
CA VAL A 571 -50.84 35.25 20.91
C VAL A 571 -51.64 33.97 20.84
N GLU A 572 -52.18 33.67 19.67
CA GLU A 572 -52.91 32.42 19.42
C GLU A 572 -51.90 31.29 19.20
N VAL A 573 -52.04 30.17 19.92
CA VAL A 573 -51.17 29.00 19.75
C VAL A 573 -52.03 27.81 19.34
N GLU A 574 -51.84 27.33 18.11
CA GLU A 574 -52.48 26.15 17.54
C GLU A 574 -51.47 25.00 17.49
N VAL A 575 -51.75 23.92 18.23
CA VAL A 575 -50.89 22.72 18.24
C VAL A 575 -51.60 21.59 17.50
N VAL A 576 -51.12 21.26 16.32
CA VAL A 576 -51.61 20.14 15.49
C VAL A 576 -50.92 18.84 15.89
N ALA A 577 -49.62 18.90 16.20
CA ALA A 577 -48.83 17.74 16.62
C ALA A 577 -47.84 18.10 17.74
N ALA A 578 -47.75 17.26 18.77
CA ALA A 578 -46.71 17.38 19.78
C ALA A 578 -45.36 16.89 19.22
N VAL A 579 -44.40 17.80 19.11
CA VAL A 579 -43.07 17.55 18.52
C VAL A 579 -41.96 17.96 19.47
N ALA A 580 -40.87 17.19 19.45
CA ALA A 580 -39.64 17.50 20.16
C ALA A 580 -38.50 17.68 19.15
N VAL A 581 -37.59 18.62 19.43
CA VAL A 581 -36.43 18.93 18.59
C VAL A 581 -35.16 18.90 19.42
N ARG A 582 -34.02 18.65 18.77
CA ARG A 582 -32.72 18.69 19.45
C ARG A 582 -32.31 20.15 19.65
N GLY A 583 -31.93 20.55 20.87
CA GLY A 583 -31.48 21.92 21.11
C GLY A 583 -31.24 22.25 22.57
N ASP A 584 -30.86 23.49 22.81
CA ASP A 584 -30.79 24.14 24.11
C ASP A 584 -32.12 24.87 24.33
N GLU A 585 -32.83 24.53 25.41
CA GLU A 585 -34.19 25.00 25.68
C GLU A 585 -34.24 26.52 25.81
N GLU A 586 -33.27 27.14 26.49
CA GLU A 586 -33.20 28.60 26.66
C GLU A 586 -32.88 29.32 25.35
N ARG A 587 -32.01 28.73 24.51
CA ARG A 587 -31.71 29.30 23.18
C ARG A 587 -32.93 29.20 22.26
N LEU A 588 -33.61 28.07 22.20
CA LEU A 588 -34.83 27.92 21.41
C LEU A 588 -35.93 28.86 21.90
N GLU A 589 -36.08 29.03 23.21
CA GLU A 589 -37.05 29.96 23.79
C GLU A 589 -36.73 31.41 23.41
N ARG A 590 -35.46 31.80 23.40
CA ARG A 590 -35.02 33.11 22.89
C ARG A 590 -35.31 33.29 21.40
N VAL A 591 -35.02 32.29 20.57
CA VAL A 591 -35.27 32.34 19.12
C VAL A 591 -36.74 32.51 18.81
N PHE A 592 -37.59 31.62 19.33
CA PHE A 592 -39.02 31.68 19.06
C PHE A 592 -39.69 32.87 19.75
N GLY A 593 -39.27 33.22 20.97
CA GLY A 593 -39.72 34.42 21.66
C GLY A 593 -39.38 35.70 20.88
N HIS A 594 -38.23 35.73 20.20
CA HIS A 594 -37.85 36.85 19.35
C HIS A 594 -38.68 36.93 18.05
N LEU A 595 -38.98 35.79 17.42
CA LEU A 595 -39.90 35.75 16.27
C LEU A 595 -41.30 36.26 16.65
N VAL A 596 -41.86 35.76 17.75
CA VAL A 596 -43.17 36.20 18.26
C VAL A 596 -43.15 37.69 18.63
N GLN A 597 -42.07 38.19 19.26
CA GLN A 597 -41.95 39.61 19.56
C GLN A 597 -41.87 40.46 18.29
N ASN A 598 -41.18 40.00 17.24
CA ASN A 598 -41.13 40.73 15.97
C ASN A 598 -42.50 40.82 15.31
N SER A 599 -43.27 39.74 15.33
CA SER A 599 -44.65 39.72 14.87
C SER A 599 -45.56 40.66 15.67
N LEU A 600 -45.42 40.68 17.01
CA LEU A 600 -46.15 41.62 17.86
C LEU A 600 -45.76 43.08 17.58
N ASP A 601 -44.48 43.40 17.43
CA ASP A 601 -44.00 44.77 17.14
C ASP A 601 -44.43 45.25 15.74
N ALA A 602 -44.68 44.32 14.82
CA ALA A 602 -45.13 44.62 13.46
C ALA A 602 -46.64 44.84 13.36
N THR A 603 -47.40 44.46 14.40
CA THR A 603 -48.86 44.39 14.40
C THR A 603 -49.45 45.39 15.39
N ASP A 604 -50.51 46.08 14.96
CA ASP A 604 -51.28 46.98 15.81
C ASP A 604 -52.09 46.18 16.86
N HIS A 605 -52.62 46.87 17.88
CA HIS A 605 -53.26 46.21 19.04
C HIS A 605 -54.53 45.41 18.70
N ASP A 606 -55.13 45.65 17.54
CA ASP A 606 -56.32 44.99 16.97
C ASP A 606 -55.97 43.89 15.95
N GLY A 607 -54.70 43.76 15.57
CA GLY A 607 -54.25 42.75 14.63
C GLY A 607 -53.98 41.38 15.27
N ARG A 608 -53.85 40.35 14.44
CA ARG A 608 -53.73 38.96 14.86
C ARG A 608 -52.29 38.46 14.74
N VAL A 609 -51.80 37.80 15.79
CA VAL A 609 -50.52 37.08 15.80
C VAL A 609 -50.76 35.63 16.24
N TRP A 610 -50.27 34.67 15.46
CA TRP A 610 -50.46 33.24 15.72
C TRP A 610 -49.15 32.46 15.63
N VAL A 611 -49.14 31.34 16.35
CA VAL A 611 -48.13 30.29 16.25
C VAL A 611 -48.84 28.98 15.95
N LYS A 612 -48.42 28.28 14.91
CA LYS A 612 -48.90 26.94 14.58
C LYS A 612 -47.76 25.93 14.65
N VAL A 613 -47.94 24.88 15.44
CA VAL A 613 -46.97 23.79 15.59
C VAL A 613 -47.53 22.53 14.94
N ASP A 614 -46.81 22.02 13.95
CA ASP A 614 -47.22 20.87 13.15
C ASP A 614 -46.04 19.93 12.86
N LYS A 615 -46.34 18.76 12.32
CA LYS A 615 -45.38 17.78 11.85
C LYS A 615 -45.60 17.53 10.37
N ASP A 616 -44.59 17.86 9.56
CA ASP A 616 -44.63 17.68 8.10
C ASP A 616 -43.38 16.92 7.63
N ALA A 617 -43.57 15.94 6.73
CA ALA A 617 -42.50 15.13 6.14
C ALA A 617 -41.44 14.56 7.11
N GLY A 618 -41.79 14.30 8.39
CA GLY A 618 -40.84 13.81 9.41
C GLY A 618 -39.99 14.91 10.07
N GLN A 619 -40.36 16.17 9.91
CA GLN A 619 -39.76 17.34 10.55
C GLN A 619 -40.80 18.07 11.41
N ALA A 620 -40.32 18.78 12.44
CA ALA A 620 -41.14 19.73 13.20
C ALA A 620 -41.29 21.01 12.38
N ARG A 621 -42.53 21.42 12.11
CA ARG A 621 -42.86 22.64 11.37
C ARG A 621 -43.51 23.63 12.32
N VAL A 622 -42.82 24.73 12.61
CA VAL A 622 -43.33 25.83 13.42
C VAL A 622 -43.59 27.01 12.51
N GLU A 623 -44.81 27.50 12.51
CA GLU A 623 -45.23 28.66 11.76
C GLU A 623 -45.57 29.79 12.72
N VAL A 624 -44.96 30.96 12.51
CA VAL A 624 -45.26 32.19 13.25
C VAL A 624 -45.78 33.21 12.25
N GLY A 625 -46.99 33.73 12.45
CA GLY A 625 -47.62 34.65 11.52
C GLY A 625 -48.22 35.88 12.20
N ASP A 626 -48.29 36.97 11.43
CA ASP A 626 -48.91 38.22 11.81
C ASP A 626 -49.67 38.89 10.68
N THR A 627 -50.65 39.74 11.03
CA THR A 627 -51.37 40.63 10.12
C THR A 627 -50.82 42.06 10.15
N GLY A 628 -49.52 42.20 10.43
CA GLY A 628 -48.88 43.49 10.60
C GLY A 628 -48.49 44.18 9.29
N ARG A 629 -47.59 45.15 9.40
CA ARG A 629 -47.12 45.97 8.27
C ARG A 629 -46.41 45.22 7.13
N GLY A 630 -46.00 43.97 7.34
CA GLY A 630 -45.26 43.18 6.35
C GLY A 630 -43.90 43.76 5.94
N MET A 631 -43.24 43.13 4.95
CA MET A 631 -41.94 43.50 4.41
C MET A 631 -41.94 43.43 2.88
N THR A 632 -41.03 44.17 2.23
CA THR A 632 -40.84 44.08 0.78
C THR A 632 -40.03 42.84 0.39
N THR A 633 -40.24 42.33 -0.82
CA THR A 633 -39.58 41.11 -1.31
C THR A 633 -38.06 41.27 -1.40
N GLU A 634 -37.58 42.47 -1.73
CA GLU A 634 -36.16 42.83 -1.77
C GLU A 634 -35.55 42.79 -0.36
N PHE A 635 -36.28 43.29 0.65
CA PHE A 635 -35.80 43.27 2.03
C PHE A 635 -35.67 41.84 2.55
N VAL A 636 -36.67 40.98 2.29
CA VAL A 636 -36.65 39.57 2.69
C VAL A 636 -35.48 38.83 2.04
N ARG A 637 -35.25 39.01 0.73
CA ARG A 637 -34.18 38.30 0.00
C ARG A 637 -32.78 38.80 0.34
N GLU A 638 -32.57 40.10 0.41
CA GLU A 638 -31.22 40.66 0.40
C GLU A 638 -30.73 41.18 1.75
N ARG A 639 -31.64 41.39 2.71
CA ARG A 639 -31.35 42.15 3.93
C ARG A 639 -31.78 41.48 5.23
N LEU A 640 -32.91 40.77 5.27
CA LEU A 640 -33.48 40.18 6.50
C LEU A 640 -32.53 39.21 7.22
N PHE A 641 -31.72 38.47 6.44
CA PHE A 641 -30.74 37.51 6.96
C PHE A 641 -29.32 38.08 7.06
N LYS A 642 -29.13 39.38 6.85
CA LYS A 642 -27.83 40.04 7.03
C LYS A 642 -27.79 40.71 8.40
N PRO A 643 -26.69 40.57 9.15
CA PRO A 643 -26.56 41.25 10.43
C PRO A 643 -26.57 42.78 10.19
N PHE A 644 -27.11 43.54 11.14
CA PHE A 644 -27.18 45.01 11.14
C PHE A 644 -28.14 45.65 10.12
N GLN A 645 -29.06 44.87 9.56
CA GLN A 645 -30.16 45.38 8.75
C GLN A 645 -31.45 45.37 9.58
N THR A 646 -31.93 46.55 9.97
CA THR A 646 -33.11 46.73 10.83
C THR A 646 -33.97 47.88 10.31
N THR A 647 -35.29 47.75 10.45
CA THR A 647 -36.26 48.82 10.16
C THR A 647 -36.76 49.52 11.44
N LYS A 648 -36.30 49.09 12.63
CA LYS A 648 -36.69 49.65 13.93
C LYS A 648 -35.70 50.72 14.39
N GLN A 649 -36.20 51.87 14.85
CA GLN A 649 -35.38 53.00 15.34
C GLN A 649 -34.50 52.66 16.57
N ALA A 650 -34.79 51.58 17.31
CA ALA A 650 -34.07 51.18 18.53
C ALA A 650 -33.50 49.73 18.50
N GLY A 651 -33.61 49.00 17.39
CA GLY A 651 -33.19 47.60 17.28
C GLY A 651 -31.94 47.42 16.45
N MET A 652 -30.95 46.64 16.93
CA MET A 652 -29.62 46.50 16.30
C MET A 652 -29.58 45.61 15.03
N GLY A 653 -30.69 44.96 14.67
CA GLY A 653 -30.74 44.08 13.48
C GLY A 653 -29.94 42.78 13.62
N ILE A 654 -29.65 42.35 14.85
CA ILE A 654 -28.86 41.14 15.13
C ILE A 654 -29.75 39.94 15.45
N GLY A 655 -30.86 40.14 16.17
CA GLY A 655 -31.61 39.01 16.71
C GLY A 655 -32.22 38.10 15.64
N ALA A 656 -32.56 38.61 14.45
CA ALA A 656 -33.06 37.79 13.36
C ALA A 656 -31.93 36.91 12.81
N PHE A 657 -30.76 37.52 12.54
CA PHE A 657 -29.56 36.82 12.11
C PHE A 657 -29.13 35.72 13.10
N GLU A 658 -29.07 36.00 14.40
CA GLU A 658 -28.72 35.01 15.44
C GLU A 658 -29.75 33.87 15.52
N SER A 659 -31.04 34.20 15.42
CA SER A 659 -32.11 33.21 15.41
C SER A 659 -31.98 32.24 14.24
N PHE A 660 -31.70 32.76 13.05
CA PHE A 660 -31.55 31.94 11.84
C PHE A 660 -30.24 31.15 11.81
N GLN A 661 -29.14 31.70 12.33
CA GLN A 661 -27.89 30.96 12.53
C GLN A 661 -28.11 29.76 13.44
N TYR A 662 -28.77 29.96 14.58
CA TYR A 662 -29.02 28.88 15.52
C TYR A 662 -29.93 27.79 14.95
N ILE A 663 -30.98 28.15 14.20
CA ILE A 663 -31.83 27.16 13.51
C ILE A 663 -31.03 26.35 12.49
N ARG A 664 -30.12 26.99 11.74
CA ARG A 664 -29.24 26.28 10.79
C ARG A 664 -28.22 25.37 11.49
N GLU A 665 -27.68 25.78 12.64
CA GLU A 665 -26.80 24.93 13.47
C GLU A 665 -27.50 23.64 13.91
N LEU A 666 -28.82 23.70 14.13
CA LEU A 666 -29.65 22.53 14.45
C LEU A 666 -30.07 21.70 13.21
N GLY A 667 -29.59 22.08 12.02
CA GLY A 667 -29.94 21.43 10.76
C GLY A 667 -31.34 21.77 10.25
N GLY A 668 -31.92 22.88 10.71
CA GLY A 668 -33.22 23.39 10.28
C GLY A 668 -33.17 24.41 9.15
N GLU A 669 -34.34 24.71 8.61
CA GLU A 669 -34.55 25.70 7.55
C GLU A 669 -35.58 26.75 7.98
N VAL A 670 -35.46 27.96 7.44
CA VAL A 670 -36.46 29.02 7.62
C VAL A 670 -36.92 29.58 6.29
N ALA A 671 -38.23 29.56 6.08
CA ALA A 671 -38.90 30.24 4.97
C ALA A 671 -39.67 31.45 5.48
N VAL A 672 -39.62 32.56 4.74
CA VAL A 672 -40.33 33.80 5.07
C VAL A 672 -41.18 34.19 3.88
N ASP A 673 -42.47 34.31 4.09
CA ASP A 673 -43.44 34.85 3.14
C ASP A 673 -44.03 36.13 3.76
N SER A 674 -43.84 37.27 3.09
CA SER A 674 -44.24 38.57 3.63
C SER A 674 -44.71 39.47 2.50
N VAL A 675 -45.84 40.13 2.73
CA VAL A 675 -46.44 41.08 1.80
C VAL A 675 -46.68 42.39 2.53
N LEU A 676 -46.19 43.48 1.95
CA LEU A 676 -46.31 44.82 2.52
C LEU A 676 -47.78 45.18 2.78
N ASN A 677 -48.06 45.65 4.00
CA ASN A 677 -49.38 45.99 4.54
C ASN A 677 -50.40 44.84 4.64
N VAL A 678 -49.97 43.59 4.50
CA VAL A 678 -50.83 42.40 4.69
C VAL A 678 -50.37 41.58 5.89
N GLY A 679 -49.06 41.40 6.05
CA GLY A 679 -48.50 40.65 7.17
C GLY A 679 -47.25 39.86 6.80
N THR A 680 -46.77 39.07 7.76
CA THR A 680 -45.61 38.19 7.60
C THR A 680 -45.94 36.80 8.12
N ARG A 681 -45.47 35.77 7.42
CA ARG A 681 -45.52 34.36 7.79
C ARG A 681 -44.11 33.79 7.74
N ILE A 682 -43.61 33.34 8.88
CA ILE A 682 -42.30 32.71 9.05
C ILE A 682 -42.52 31.23 9.35
N VAL A 683 -41.93 30.35 8.56
CA VAL A 683 -42.00 28.90 8.75
C VAL A 683 -40.60 28.39 9.08
N VAL A 684 -40.45 27.81 10.26
CA VAL A 684 -39.24 27.18 10.75
C VAL A 684 -39.42 25.67 10.72
N THR A 685 -38.51 24.97 10.04
CA THR A 685 -38.52 23.51 9.92
C THR A 685 -37.31 22.94 10.63
N LEU A 686 -37.50 22.01 11.56
CA LEU A 686 -36.44 21.42 12.38
C LEU A 686 -36.50 19.88 12.34
N PRO A 687 -35.37 19.16 12.36
CA PRO A 687 -35.35 17.71 12.49
C PRO A 687 -36.02 17.25 13.80
N LEU A 688 -36.90 16.25 13.71
CA LEU A 688 -37.52 15.66 14.89
C LEU A 688 -36.50 14.94 15.76
N PHE A 689 -36.62 15.13 17.07
CA PHE A 689 -35.94 14.33 18.07
C PHE A 689 -36.90 13.24 18.56
N GLN A 690 -36.68 12.01 18.13
CA GLN A 690 -37.39 10.86 18.71
C GLN A 690 -36.82 10.58 20.09
N VAL A 691 -37.59 10.90 21.13
CA VAL A 691 -37.38 10.29 22.45
C VAL A 691 -37.74 8.82 22.30
N SER A 692 -36.75 7.96 22.09
CA SER A 692 -36.98 6.52 22.17
C SER A 692 -37.37 6.19 23.62
N ARG A 693 -38.67 6.09 23.90
CA ARG A 693 -39.16 5.34 25.05
C ARG A 693 -39.10 3.86 24.68
N GLY A 694 -37.89 3.32 24.65
CA GLY A 694 -37.67 1.88 24.57
C GLY A 694 -38.09 1.22 25.88
N SER A 695 -39.35 0.82 25.95
CA SER A 695 -39.85 -0.22 26.84
C SER A 695 -40.09 -1.46 26.00
N ASP A 696 -39.02 -2.12 25.56
CA ASP A 696 -39.08 -3.45 24.93
C ASP A 696 -38.54 -4.50 25.91
N LEU A 697 -39.25 -4.64 27.03
CA LEU A 697 -39.12 -5.77 27.95
C LEU A 697 -40.52 -6.22 28.38
N GLU A 698 -41.38 -6.52 27.40
CA GLU A 698 -42.59 -7.35 27.58
C GLU A 698 -43.15 -7.75 26.21
N ALA A 699 -42.65 -8.85 25.63
CA ALA A 699 -43.40 -9.83 24.84
C ALA A 699 -42.48 -10.87 24.17
N ALA A 700 -42.81 -12.15 24.46
CA ALA A 700 -42.38 -13.42 23.85
C ALA A 700 -40.99 -13.97 24.20
#